data_AF-A0A6A5X9T7-F1
#
_entry.id   AF-A0A6A5X9T7-F1
#
_cell.length_a   1.000
_cell.length_b   1.000
_cell.length_c   1.000
_cell.angle_alpha   90.00
_cell.angle_beta   90.00
_cell.angle_gamma   90.00
#
_symmetry.space_group_name_H-M   'P 1'
#
loop_
_entity.id
_entity.type
_entity.pdbx_description
1 polymer ?
#
loop_
_entity_poly.entity_id
_entity_poly.type
_entity_poly.pdbx_seq_one_letter_code
_entity_poly.pdbx_strand_id
1 'polypeptide(L)'
;MRNISTSAWATDSSFVLPFWPKKEDQQLDPKLNSTYGNWKAGTTVLQASFECQNMTISQSIVRKPYEILDTHPSLQKGIQPMVVFNISSADGCDYELSLHAVGSQLSYGGMLWSDTSVLHEISTTHRLQPGYHPAPEKVGPMSPFARVNITEQCRNREIIIANTAWTKPWLFDGMQYLQGLPENATYEQRPNFRMRALLCDTRYSMVERSMSASISSTETVLENAPGVQGELKKIPENMFNTTRFRESSLHDNWRSYVLRSRYDPHVDQSNDTIESRNAEFTGLSAVLGAFYSYNLSNVIDEPRLIETAAKIRGRIFAETMQDIVTTASAVSRETMEGLVANVENRVVVITEVGVTIAVLFFTSFILLLLVLWFSRLARRPLNLQSDPASTVGMAALLDPGRARTSTLRTMHKASKNDLYSALRRDKYSTFGSALLSEGPVTGAFFLSLILIAILILNAFSEQSRLSQLAFIYEADVSKFDLSFKTFAPISIVPTVVSVIIGLWWDQLDQSFRILQPYIAQSQSPTPIHSGAGLTYRSKTWMGAAIKALRHRHFVLFTICLGSTLCQVLTVSMSALFERKPDIVSEQVPINRTLELRQIPIITDITSRNDSVGFEPRSIMDGFFKDFNGNFLDGATVEVMTNASKPTWSHNEWSFIPVDLSVIPDMDPARRPGDTANKGTVFSPTNVTVNTPAIRARLECSVIEEMADQNSWLATYKDLKTRERNQSITLLKKSYGIKSSFFQELKSSDSDSESMNTSRDFEFGCCANGTEGNFGMATIAYWSVFNSTREGLFGGQDSDWPVTFIPKWIRGKGRLWNDEDSGDVDVFVFEEAPRMQAARCSPIIETAAAAVTVEKQSKAVESYRILNSPVPADSAWMEVFGRHQPTPMTRSYSDGFGSSITTSYGVLFFLALFSLVEPARSVFYQPDSFRIVDREFGMNMDYISYAMFLLAGKDQDALLNYDTLVDSANRTLQTYFQHYVANKLSLQDGGFAYQKIGDNSMDSLPPAVDDTWTVEQPEKVYPSLNTNRGGIALVTSRFQILHMNSVATYLSAAILIWLIGTSVVVAALQRRYTRYMLRNVDSIADVLVLVAGSENFLSLVQQRGLTLRRDRDIKTKLGWFKGKDGEVRWGVEIVGGPDAVEWVDSPANAAAIAKKPNFVRRTTGGLIKVVTRGKTSKTNVATSP
;
A
#
# COMPACT_ATOMS: atom_id res chain seq x y z
N MET A 1 -21.69 -7.29 9.93
CA MET A 1 -20.25 -7.40 9.59
C MET A 1 -19.94 -6.36 8.56
N ARG A 2 -18.94 -5.51 8.80
CA ARG A 2 -18.54 -4.48 7.84
C ARG A 2 -17.38 -4.98 7.00
N ASN A 3 -17.24 -4.47 5.79
CA ASN A 3 -16.06 -4.69 4.96
C ASN A 3 -14.88 -3.84 5.47
N ILE A 4 -14.56 -3.99 6.76
CA ILE A 4 -13.48 -3.32 7.47
C ILE A 4 -12.53 -4.42 7.95
N SER A 5 -11.23 -4.23 7.70
CA SER A 5 -10.20 -5.12 8.23
C SER A 5 -9.93 -4.77 9.69
N THR A 6 -10.19 -5.72 10.59
CA THR A 6 -9.92 -5.65 12.03
C THR A 6 -8.53 -6.20 12.37
N SER A 7 -7.98 -7.05 11.50
CA SER A 7 -6.67 -7.69 11.67
C SER A 7 -6.15 -8.18 10.33
N ALA A 8 -4.83 -8.09 10.12
CA ALA A 8 -4.17 -8.65 8.95
C ALA A 8 -4.25 -10.19 8.95
N TRP A 9 -4.50 -10.77 10.13
CA TRP A 9 -4.43 -12.21 10.40
C TRP A 9 -5.79 -12.91 10.36
N ALA A 10 -6.87 -12.15 10.26
CA ALA A 10 -8.24 -12.65 10.26
C ALA A 10 -8.88 -12.55 8.86
N THR A 11 -9.61 -13.59 8.48
CA THR A 11 -10.44 -13.67 7.27
C THR A 11 -11.82 -14.18 7.64
N ASP A 12 -12.78 -14.16 6.71
CA ASP A 12 -14.15 -14.61 6.98
C ASP A 12 -14.28 -16.11 7.31
N SER A 13 -13.23 -16.92 7.10
CA SER A 13 -13.26 -18.37 7.33
C SER A 13 -12.05 -18.91 8.11
N SER A 14 -11.02 -18.10 8.30
CA SER A 14 -9.77 -18.55 8.92
C SER A 14 -9.04 -17.46 9.70
N PHE A 15 -8.29 -17.89 10.70
CA PHE A 15 -7.42 -17.05 11.50
C PHE A 15 -6.00 -17.63 11.45
N VAL A 16 -5.05 -16.83 11.01
CA VAL A 16 -3.64 -17.20 10.94
C VAL A 16 -2.99 -16.80 12.27
N LEU A 17 -2.31 -17.71 12.97
CA LEU A 17 -1.57 -17.31 14.16
C LEU A 17 -0.53 -16.25 13.79
N PRO A 18 -0.57 -15.05 14.42
CA PRO A 18 0.28 -13.93 14.03
C PRO A 18 1.76 -14.23 14.14
N PHE A 19 2.54 -13.82 13.14
CA PHE A 19 4.00 -13.98 13.13
C PHE A 19 4.70 -12.76 12.52
N TRP A 20 5.75 -12.29 13.18
CA TRP A 20 6.49 -11.09 12.75
C TRP A 20 8.00 -11.25 12.98
N PRO A 21 8.84 -10.44 12.33
CA PRO A 21 10.28 -10.46 12.55
C PRO A 21 10.63 -10.12 14.01
N LYS A 22 11.52 -10.92 14.64
CA LYS A 22 11.91 -10.78 16.07
C LYS A 22 12.42 -9.40 16.48
N LYS A 23 12.91 -8.60 15.53
CA LYS A 23 13.42 -7.24 15.79
C LYS A 23 12.32 -6.18 15.90
N GLU A 24 11.08 -6.54 15.57
CA GLU A 24 9.95 -5.63 15.51
C GLU A 24 8.98 -5.93 16.65
N ASP A 25 8.22 -4.91 17.05
CA ASP A 25 7.16 -5.06 18.04
C ASP A 25 6.03 -5.94 17.52
N GLN A 26 5.18 -6.39 18.44
CA GLN A 26 4.03 -7.23 18.11
C GLN A 26 3.09 -6.50 17.15
N GLN A 27 2.78 -7.15 16.02
CA GLN A 27 1.93 -6.57 14.98
C GLN A 27 0.63 -7.37 14.88
N LEU A 28 -0.42 -6.88 15.53
CA LEU A 28 -1.78 -7.47 15.49
C LEU A 28 -2.77 -6.62 14.70
N ASP A 29 -2.35 -5.44 14.28
CA ASP A 29 -3.15 -4.46 13.56
C ASP A 29 -3.52 -4.96 12.14
N PRO A 30 -4.58 -4.41 11.53
CA PRO A 30 -4.93 -4.68 10.13
C PRO A 30 -3.83 -4.29 9.13
N LYS A 31 -3.02 -3.28 9.48
CA LYS A 31 -1.87 -2.84 8.68
C LYS A 31 -0.58 -3.21 9.40
N LEU A 32 0.15 -4.18 8.85
CA LEU A 32 1.46 -4.54 9.35
C LEU A 32 2.47 -3.47 8.92
N ASN A 33 3.41 -3.14 9.80
CA ASN A 33 4.46 -2.15 9.55
C ASN A 33 5.82 -2.80 9.78
N SER A 34 6.48 -3.22 8.70
CA SER A 34 7.77 -3.87 8.76
C SER A 34 8.80 -3.13 7.93
N THR A 35 10.03 -3.13 8.43
CA THR A 35 11.21 -2.73 7.66
C THR A 35 11.53 -3.71 6.53
N TYR A 36 10.91 -4.90 6.55
CA TYR A 36 11.07 -5.95 5.57
C TYR A 36 9.89 -5.98 4.59
N GLY A 37 10.16 -6.11 3.29
CA GLY A 37 9.11 -6.07 2.27
C GLY A 37 8.22 -7.32 2.24
N ASN A 38 8.78 -8.49 2.55
CA ASN A 38 8.02 -9.70 2.79
C ASN A 38 8.76 -10.65 3.74
N TRP A 39 8.02 -11.49 4.45
CA TRP A 39 8.57 -12.57 5.27
C TRP A 39 7.68 -13.81 5.22
N LYS A 40 8.29 -14.97 5.48
CA LYS A 40 7.67 -16.29 5.40
C LYS A 40 8.04 -17.10 6.63
N ALA A 41 7.05 -17.71 7.27
CA ALA A 41 7.26 -18.62 8.39
C ALA A 41 6.26 -19.77 8.36
N GLY A 42 6.61 -20.89 8.99
CA GLY A 42 5.65 -21.96 9.27
C GLY A 42 4.76 -21.54 10.44
N THR A 43 3.46 -21.38 10.21
CA THR A 43 2.50 -20.99 11.25
C THR A 43 1.28 -21.91 11.21
N THR A 44 0.46 -21.85 12.26
CA THR A 44 -0.81 -22.56 12.33
C THR A 44 -1.93 -21.66 11.82
N VAL A 45 -2.73 -22.19 10.91
CA VAL A 45 -3.98 -21.57 10.45
C VAL A 45 -5.15 -22.30 11.10
N LEU A 46 -5.96 -21.58 11.86
CA LEU A 46 -7.21 -22.05 12.42
C LEU A 46 -8.33 -21.79 11.41
N GLN A 47 -9.18 -22.79 11.15
CA GLN A 47 -10.24 -22.73 10.14
C GLN A 47 -11.56 -23.17 10.75
N ALA A 48 -12.63 -22.44 10.40
CA ALA A 48 -14.00 -22.82 10.70
C ALA A 48 -14.69 -23.24 9.39
N SER A 49 -15.11 -24.50 9.31
CA SER A 49 -15.96 -24.99 8.23
C SER A 49 -17.41 -25.06 8.70
N PHE A 50 -18.32 -24.55 7.86
CA PHE A 50 -19.75 -24.54 8.12
C PHE A 50 -20.46 -25.11 6.90
N GLU A 51 -21.02 -26.31 7.04
CA GLU A 51 -21.69 -27.04 5.96
C GLU A 51 -23.16 -27.25 6.31
N CYS A 52 -24.07 -26.94 5.39
CA CYS A 52 -25.51 -27.10 5.61
C CYS A 52 -26.16 -27.89 4.47
N GLN A 53 -27.23 -28.60 4.80
CA GLN A 53 -28.12 -29.26 3.83
C GLN A 53 -29.56 -28.79 4.01
N ASN A 54 -30.32 -28.74 2.91
CA ASN A 54 -31.74 -28.46 2.96
C ASN A 54 -32.50 -29.63 3.59
N MET A 55 -33.51 -29.33 4.40
CA MET A 55 -34.41 -30.33 4.98
C MET A 55 -35.78 -30.30 4.28
N THR A 56 -36.45 -31.45 4.26
CA THR A 56 -37.83 -31.58 3.79
C THR A 56 -38.82 -31.31 4.92
N ILE A 57 -39.87 -30.53 4.65
CA ILE A 57 -40.82 -30.08 5.66
C ILE A 57 -42.21 -30.62 5.34
N SER A 58 -42.87 -31.16 6.36
CA SER A 58 -44.30 -31.50 6.32
C SER A 58 -45.01 -30.85 7.51
N GLN A 59 -46.28 -30.49 7.35
CA GLN A 59 -47.05 -29.80 8.38
C GLN A 59 -48.36 -30.53 8.68
N SER A 60 -48.78 -30.50 9.94
CA SER A 60 -50.08 -31.01 10.41
C SER A 60 -50.57 -30.20 11.61
N ILE A 61 -51.87 -30.26 11.92
CA ILE A 61 -52.43 -29.64 13.12
C ILE A 61 -52.85 -30.75 14.07
N VAL A 62 -52.27 -30.78 15.27
CA VAL A 62 -52.49 -31.84 16.25
C VAL A 62 -52.87 -31.23 17.59
N ARG A 63 -53.87 -31.81 18.27
CA ARG A 63 -54.22 -31.42 19.64
C ARG A 63 -53.25 -32.09 20.63
N LYS A 64 -52.49 -31.29 21.38
CA LYS A 64 -51.49 -31.77 22.37
C LYS A 64 -51.87 -31.36 23.80
N PRO A 65 -51.65 -32.23 24.81
CA PRO A 65 -51.92 -31.90 26.21
C PRO A 65 -50.81 -31.01 26.80
N TYR A 66 -51.14 -30.07 27.69
CA TYR A 66 -50.19 -29.18 28.38
C TYR A 66 -50.35 -29.22 29.91
N GLU A 67 -49.30 -28.80 30.62
CA GLU A 67 -49.27 -28.69 32.08
C GLU A 67 -48.52 -27.41 32.49
N ILE A 68 -49.16 -26.54 33.29
CA ILE A 68 -48.63 -25.22 33.67
C ILE A 68 -48.77 -25.02 35.18
N LEU A 69 -47.73 -24.46 35.80
CA LEU A 69 -47.77 -23.96 37.18
C LEU A 69 -48.23 -22.50 37.17
N ASP A 70 -49.33 -22.22 37.86
CA ASP A 70 -49.82 -20.85 38.09
C ASP A 70 -48.92 -20.14 39.15
N THR A 71 -49.05 -18.82 39.24
CA THR A 71 -48.44 -17.97 40.29
C THR A 71 -48.88 -18.36 41.71
N HIS A 72 -50.03 -19.03 41.84
CA HIS A 72 -50.41 -19.85 42.98
C HIS A 72 -50.08 -21.34 42.70
N PRO A 73 -49.74 -22.18 43.70
CA PRO A 73 -49.22 -23.53 43.48
C PRO A 73 -50.28 -24.56 43.02
N SER A 74 -51.23 -24.14 42.17
CA SER A 74 -52.19 -25.00 41.48
C SER A 74 -51.68 -25.36 40.09
N LEU A 75 -51.59 -26.65 39.83
CA LEU A 75 -51.19 -27.23 38.55
C LEU A 75 -52.39 -27.26 37.60
N GLN A 76 -52.33 -26.52 36.49
CA GLN A 76 -53.37 -26.53 35.46
C GLN A 76 -53.00 -27.47 34.31
N LYS A 77 -53.97 -28.27 33.85
CA LYS A 77 -53.82 -29.21 32.73
C LYS A 77 -54.90 -28.96 31.69
N GLY A 78 -54.54 -29.01 30.41
CA GLY A 78 -55.50 -28.83 29.32
C GLY A 78 -55.00 -29.40 28.00
N ILE A 79 -55.78 -29.17 26.93
CA ILE A 79 -55.46 -29.60 25.57
C ILE A 79 -55.57 -28.39 24.66
N GLN A 80 -54.63 -28.27 23.74
CA GLN A 80 -54.60 -27.15 22.80
C GLN A 80 -54.21 -27.62 21.38
N PRO A 81 -54.71 -26.96 20.33
CA PRO A 81 -54.25 -27.19 18.97
C PRO A 81 -52.84 -26.60 18.77
N MET A 82 -51.93 -27.41 18.22
CA MET A 82 -50.60 -26.96 17.81
C MET A 82 -50.36 -27.31 16.34
N VAL A 83 -49.65 -26.42 15.64
CA VAL A 83 -49.12 -26.69 14.31
C VAL A 83 -47.82 -27.45 14.50
N VAL A 84 -47.76 -28.67 13.96
CA VAL A 84 -46.62 -29.57 14.05
C VAL A 84 -45.94 -29.63 12.69
N PHE A 85 -44.70 -29.14 12.64
CA PHE A 85 -43.80 -29.28 11.49
C PHE A 85 -42.90 -30.47 11.74
N ASN A 86 -42.95 -31.47 10.86
CA ASN A 86 -41.98 -32.55 10.84
C ASN A 86 -40.95 -32.26 9.75
N ILE A 87 -39.74 -31.96 10.20
CA ILE A 87 -38.63 -31.46 9.38
C ILE A 87 -37.56 -32.55 9.33
N SER A 88 -37.41 -33.20 8.18
CA SER A 88 -36.53 -34.37 8.03
C SER A 88 -35.37 -34.09 7.08
N SER A 89 -34.24 -34.72 7.35
CA SER A 89 -33.00 -34.60 6.60
C SER A 89 -32.67 -35.90 5.85
N ALA A 90 -31.89 -35.80 4.77
CA ALA A 90 -31.48 -36.94 3.95
C ALA A 90 -30.62 -37.97 4.72
N ASP A 91 -29.96 -37.54 5.79
CA ASP A 91 -29.10 -38.36 6.66
C ASP A 91 -29.82 -38.94 7.90
N GLY A 92 -31.15 -38.80 7.97
CA GLY A 92 -31.98 -39.42 9.02
C GLY A 92 -32.14 -38.60 10.31
N CYS A 93 -31.81 -37.31 10.30
CA CYS A 93 -32.23 -36.39 11.36
C CYS A 93 -33.70 -35.96 11.15
N ASP A 94 -34.56 -36.26 12.14
CA ASP A 94 -35.95 -35.82 12.19
C ASP A 94 -36.13 -34.82 13.34
N TYR A 95 -36.60 -33.63 13.00
CA TYR A 95 -36.84 -32.51 13.90
C TYR A 95 -38.33 -32.16 13.90
N GLU A 96 -39.03 -32.49 14.98
CA GLU A 96 -40.44 -32.17 15.17
C GLU A 96 -40.57 -30.85 15.94
N LEU A 97 -41.08 -29.82 15.28
CA LEU A 97 -41.34 -28.49 15.85
C LEU A 97 -42.84 -28.30 16.01
N SER A 98 -43.32 -28.18 17.25
CA SER A 98 -44.72 -27.89 17.55
C SER A 98 -44.87 -26.46 18.05
N LEU A 99 -45.65 -25.64 17.36
CA LEU A 99 -45.89 -24.24 17.70
C LEU A 99 -47.38 -23.96 17.86
N HIS A 100 -47.74 -23.16 18.85
CA HIS A 100 -49.10 -22.63 18.95
C HIS A 100 -49.34 -21.57 17.86
N ALA A 101 -50.54 -21.54 17.29
CA ALA A 101 -50.89 -20.67 16.16
C ALA A 101 -50.83 -19.15 16.46
N VAL A 102 -50.73 -18.78 17.75
CA VAL A 102 -50.60 -17.39 18.24
C VAL A 102 -49.18 -17.02 18.66
N GLY A 103 -48.24 -17.97 18.58
CA GLY A 103 -46.83 -17.69 18.76
C GLY A 103 -46.35 -16.76 17.64
N SER A 104 -45.53 -15.76 17.97
CA SER A 104 -45.05 -14.75 17.01
C SER A 104 -44.40 -15.38 15.79
N GLN A 105 -43.66 -16.46 15.96
CA GLN A 105 -43.05 -17.22 14.86
C GLN A 105 -44.08 -17.68 13.81
N LEU A 106 -45.33 -17.98 14.19
CA LEU A 106 -46.40 -18.34 13.24
C LEU A 106 -47.29 -17.17 12.84
N SER A 107 -47.57 -16.24 13.76
CA SER A 107 -48.45 -15.10 13.48
C SER A 107 -47.80 -14.01 12.63
N TYR A 108 -46.49 -13.78 12.81
CA TYR A 108 -45.73 -12.77 12.05
C TYR A 108 -44.65 -13.38 11.16
N GLY A 109 -44.36 -14.68 11.31
CA GLY A 109 -43.19 -15.29 10.69
C GLY A 109 -41.92 -14.99 11.48
N GLY A 110 -40.80 -15.52 11.01
CA GLY A 110 -39.53 -15.29 11.66
C GLY A 110 -38.39 -16.15 11.14
N MET A 111 -37.26 -16.04 11.81
CA MET A 111 -36.08 -16.86 11.61
C MET A 111 -35.51 -17.32 12.95
N LEU A 112 -35.00 -18.55 12.98
CA LEU A 112 -34.34 -19.18 14.10
C LEU A 112 -33.00 -19.72 13.64
N TRP A 113 -31.96 -19.50 14.45
CA TRP A 113 -30.68 -20.18 14.32
C TRP A 113 -30.21 -20.58 15.71
N SER A 114 -30.32 -21.88 16.00
CA SER A 114 -30.00 -22.44 17.32
C SER A 114 -29.34 -23.83 17.20
N ASP A 115 -28.92 -24.38 18.33
CA ASP A 115 -28.63 -25.82 18.41
C ASP A 115 -29.94 -26.60 18.22
N THR A 116 -29.91 -27.72 17.51
CA THR A 116 -31.07 -28.61 17.33
C THR A 116 -31.71 -29.06 18.66
N SER A 117 -30.94 -29.15 19.74
CA SER A 117 -31.46 -29.51 21.06
C SER A 117 -32.08 -28.35 21.83
N VAL A 118 -31.88 -27.11 21.38
CA VAL A 118 -32.30 -25.89 22.06
C VAL A 118 -33.26 -25.12 21.16
N LEU A 119 -34.49 -24.94 21.65
CA LEU A 119 -35.42 -23.97 21.10
C LEU A 119 -35.53 -22.80 22.06
N HIS A 120 -35.18 -21.61 21.59
CA HIS A 120 -35.26 -20.38 22.37
C HIS A 120 -36.71 -19.99 22.66
N GLU A 121 -36.92 -19.13 23.66
CA GLU A 121 -38.26 -18.66 24.02
C GLU A 121 -38.90 -17.93 22.84
N ILE A 122 -40.16 -18.29 22.57
CA ILE A 122 -40.97 -17.76 21.46
C ILE A 122 -41.99 -16.83 22.08
N SER A 123 -41.95 -15.56 21.69
CA SER A 123 -42.91 -14.58 22.20
C SER A 123 -44.33 -14.90 21.73
N THR A 124 -45.33 -14.47 22.48
CA THR A 124 -46.73 -14.63 22.05
C THR A 124 -47.33 -13.29 21.68
N THR A 125 -48.12 -13.29 20.61
CA THR A 125 -48.85 -12.08 20.19
C THR A 125 -49.95 -11.74 21.19
N HIS A 126 -50.45 -12.75 21.91
CA HIS A 126 -51.55 -12.65 22.85
C HIS A 126 -51.36 -13.64 24.00
N ARG A 127 -51.84 -13.28 25.19
CA ARG A 127 -51.80 -14.13 26.38
C ARG A 127 -52.68 -15.36 26.17
N LEU A 128 -52.08 -16.57 26.20
CA LEU A 128 -52.84 -17.78 26.46
C LEU A 128 -53.29 -17.74 27.93
N GLN A 129 -54.58 -17.52 28.19
CA GLN A 129 -55.16 -17.66 29.53
C GLN A 129 -55.81 -19.04 29.67
N PRO A 130 -55.15 -20.02 30.28
CA PRO A 130 -55.85 -21.00 31.08
C PRO A 130 -56.04 -20.38 32.48
N GLY A 131 -57.14 -19.66 32.70
CA GLY A 131 -57.47 -19.01 33.99
C GLY A 131 -56.93 -17.58 34.21
N TYR A 132 -57.06 -17.07 35.45
CA TYR A 132 -56.89 -15.64 35.83
C TYR A 132 -55.45 -15.08 35.70
N HIS A 133 -54.44 -15.91 35.44
CA HIS A 133 -53.03 -15.48 35.34
C HIS A 133 -52.36 -15.99 34.04
N PRO A 134 -51.43 -15.21 33.47
CA PRO A 134 -50.73 -15.57 32.24
C PRO A 134 -49.78 -16.75 32.46
N ALA A 135 -49.85 -17.75 31.57
CA ALA A 135 -48.90 -18.86 31.55
C ALA A 135 -47.49 -18.37 31.11
N PRO A 136 -46.40 -18.87 31.72
CA PRO A 136 -45.04 -18.49 31.32
C PRO A 136 -44.71 -18.99 29.91
N GLU A 137 -44.16 -18.12 29.06
CA GLU A 137 -43.78 -18.36 27.64
C GLU A 137 -42.56 -19.29 27.48
N LYS A 138 -42.51 -20.39 28.23
CA LYS A 138 -41.38 -21.31 28.27
C LYS A 138 -41.55 -22.45 27.28
N VAL A 139 -40.44 -22.89 26.68
CA VAL A 139 -40.38 -24.11 25.88
C VAL A 139 -40.28 -25.34 26.78
N GLY A 140 -41.00 -26.40 26.46
CA GLY A 140 -40.92 -27.66 27.19
C GLY A 140 -41.82 -28.75 26.61
N PRO A 141 -41.64 -30.02 27.01
CA PRO A 141 -42.40 -31.14 26.46
C PRO A 141 -43.92 -31.03 26.70
N MET A 142 -44.33 -30.34 27.76
CA MET A 142 -45.73 -30.05 28.10
C MET A 142 -46.09 -28.56 27.97
N SER A 143 -45.26 -27.76 27.27
CA SER A 143 -45.52 -26.34 27.09
C SER A 143 -46.76 -26.08 26.21
N PRO A 144 -47.59 -25.10 26.56
CA PRO A 144 -48.68 -24.65 25.71
C PRO A 144 -48.23 -23.75 24.53
N PHE A 145 -46.96 -23.40 24.43
CA PHE A 145 -46.50 -22.43 23.43
C PHE A 145 -45.68 -23.08 22.33
N ALA A 146 -44.63 -23.80 22.72
CA ALA A 146 -43.68 -24.38 21.79
C ALA A 146 -43.05 -25.66 22.34
N ARG A 147 -42.86 -26.65 21.47
CA ARG A 147 -42.24 -27.94 21.80
C ARG A 147 -41.31 -28.36 20.69
N VAL A 148 -40.23 -29.04 21.08
CA VAL A 148 -39.26 -29.65 20.17
C VAL A 148 -39.03 -31.09 20.57
N ASN A 149 -38.99 -31.96 19.57
CA ASN A 149 -38.59 -33.36 19.72
C ASN A 149 -37.65 -33.73 18.57
N ILE A 150 -36.53 -34.37 18.87
CA ILE A 150 -35.45 -34.63 17.91
C ILE A 150 -34.96 -36.07 17.99
N THR A 151 -34.46 -36.60 16.87
CA THR A 151 -33.74 -37.88 16.84
C THR A 151 -32.27 -37.73 17.24
N GLU A 152 -31.61 -38.85 17.58
CA GLU A 152 -30.19 -38.85 17.97
C GLU A 152 -29.26 -38.28 16.88
N GLN A 153 -29.61 -38.48 15.61
CA GLN A 153 -28.86 -37.99 14.44
C GLN A 153 -28.84 -36.46 14.33
N CYS A 154 -29.76 -35.77 15.01
CA CYS A 154 -29.79 -34.31 15.04
C CYS A 154 -28.81 -33.72 16.07
N ARG A 155 -28.45 -34.47 17.13
CA ARG A 155 -27.68 -33.93 18.26
C ARG A 155 -26.34 -33.33 17.83
N ASN A 156 -25.92 -32.27 18.55
CA ASN A 156 -24.67 -31.53 18.30
C ASN A 156 -24.61 -30.85 16.92
N ARG A 157 -25.76 -30.57 16.31
CA ARG A 157 -25.86 -29.85 15.03
C ARG A 157 -26.68 -28.59 15.20
N GLU A 158 -26.51 -27.68 14.26
CA GLU A 158 -27.21 -26.40 14.22
C GLU A 158 -28.38 -26.49 13.26
N ILE A 159 -29.48 -25.80 13.56
CA ILE A 159 -30.64 -25.70 12.69
C ILE A 159 -30.95 -24.24 12.39
N ILE A 160 -31.22 -23.96 11.11
CA ILE A 160 -31.68 -22.65 10.66
C ILE A 160 -33.07 -22.82 10.07
N ILE A 161 -34.07 -22.14 10.63
CA ILE A 161 -35.45 -22.18 10.16
C ILE A 161 -35.89 -20.76 9.83
N ALA A 162 -36.41 -20.53 8.63
CA ALA A 162 -37.03 -19.27 8.22
C ALA A 162 -38.44 -19.53 7.69
N ASN A 163 -39.42 -18.74 8.11
CA ASN A 163 -40.80 -18.89 7.67
C ASN A 163 -41.55 -17.56 7.60
N THR A 164 -42.46 -17.43 6.63
CA THR A 164 -43.45 -16.34 6.60
C THR A 164 -44.57 -16.62 7.61
N ALA A 165 -45.47 -15.65 7.79
CA ALA A 165 -46.66 -15.85 8.64
C ALA A 165 -47.50 -17.03 8.14
N TRP A 166 -47.84 -17.94 9.05
CA TRP A 166 -48.67 -19.12 8.79
C TRP A 166 -50.15 -18.82 9.06
N THR A 167 -50.47 -18.08 10.12
CA THR A 167 -51.83 -17.63 10.46
C THR A 167 -52.15 -16.24 9.91
N LYS A 168 -53.43 -15.96 9.65
CA LYS A 168 -53.89 -14.57 9.51
C LYS A 168 -53.84 -13.86 10.87
N PRO A 169 -53.56 -12.54 10.92
CA PRO A 169 -53.53 -11.77 12.16
C PRO A 169 -54.89 -11.83 12.85
N TRP A 170 -54.90 -12.10 14.15
CA TRP A 170 -56.13 -12.18 14.93
C TRP A 170 -56.53 -10.79 15.42
N LEU A 171 -57.65 -10.26 14.90
CA LEU A 171 -58.19 -8.96 15.29
C LEU A 171 -59.10 -9.12 16.52
N PHE A 172 -58.71 -8.54 17.66
CA PHE A 172 -59.59 -8.39 18.82
C PHE A 172 -60.27 -7.02 18.78
N ASP A 173 -61.60 -6.99 18.97
CA ASP A 173 -62.36 -5.75 19.08
C ASP A 173 -62.47 -5.34 20.58
N GLY A 174 -61.95 -4.17 20.93
CA GLY A 174 -62.03 -3.60 22.29
C GLY A 174 -61.34 -4.41 23.42
N MET A 175 -61.99 -4.47 24.60
CA MET A 175 -61.46 -5.08 25.84
C MET A 175 -61.24 -6.61 25.78
N GLN A 176 -61.43 -7.27 24.62
CA GLN A 176 -61.28 -8.72 24.46
C GLN A 176 -59.83 -9.21 24.59
N TYR A 177 -58.82 -8.35 24.41
CA TYR A 177 -57.40 -8.69 24.66
C TYR A 177 -57.16 -9.14 26.13
N LEU A 178 -57.99 -8.66 27.07
CA LEU A 178 -57.89 -9.02 28.49
C LEU A 178 -58.54 -10.37 28.84
N GLN A 179 -59.37 -10.93 27.95
CA GLN A 179 -60.16 -12.15 28.18
C GLN A 179 -59.49 -13.44 27.68
N GLY A 180 -58.31 -13.33 27.06
CA GLY A 180 -57.57 -14.50 26.54
C GLY A 180 -58.21 -15.15 25.31
N LEU A 181 -57.52 -16.16 24.77
CA LEU A 181 -57.95 -16.89 23.57
C LEU A 181 -59.03 -17.95 23.91
N PRO A 182 -60.17 -18.02 23.18
CA PRO A 182 -61.22 -19.01 23.46
C PRO A 182 -60.80 -20.44 23.06
N GLU A 183 -61.15 -21.43 23.89
CA GLU A 183 -60.74 -22.85 23.75
C GLU A 183 -61.11 -23.51 22.39
N ASN A 184 -62.07 -22.95 21.65
CA ASN A 184 -62.57 -23.49 20.37
C ASN A 184 -62.25 -22.60 19.14
N ALA A 185 -61.25 -21.71 19.24
CA ALA A 185 -60.83 -20.88 18.10
C ALA A 185 -60.31 -21.72 16.92
N THR A 186 -60.83 -21.48 15.71
CA THR A 186 -60.30 -22.04 14.46
C THR A 186 -59.34 -21.06 13.79
N TYR A 187 -58.11 -21.52 13.52
CA TYR A 187 -57.07 -20.72 12.88
C TYR A 187 -57.14 -20.84 11.36
N GLU A 188 -57.23 -19.72 10.65
CA GLU A 188 -57.18 -19.69 9.19
C GLU A 188 -55.72 -19.64 8.72
N GLN A 189 -55.32 -20.64 7.93
CA GLN A 189 -54.00 -20.71 7.31
C GLN A 189 -53.89 -19.70 6.16
N ARG A 190 -52.76 -18.99 6.08
CA ARG A 190 -52.44 -18.14 4.93
C ARG A 190 -52.08 -19.00 3.70
N PRO A 191 -52.62 -18.70 2.51
CA PRO A 191 -52.37 -19.50 1.31
C PRO A 191 -50.92 -19.44 0.81
N ASN A 192 -50.18 -18.38 1.13
CA ASN A 192 -48.81 -18.13 0.64
C ASN A 192 -47.72 -18.48 1.66
N PHE A 193 -48.02 -19.33 2.65
CA PHE A 193 -47.02 -19.73 3.65
C PHE A 193 -45.81 -20.41 3.01
N ARG A 194 -44.61 -19.89 3.29
CA ARG A 194 -43.33 -20.46 2.87
C ARG A 194 -42.45 -20.72 4.09
N MET A 195 -41.75 -21.85 4.08
CA MET A 195 -40.82 -22.23 5.14
C MET A 195 -39.61 -22.92 4.52
N ARG A 196 -38.43 -22.59 5.04
CA ARG A 196 -37.16 -23.18 4.65
C ARG A 196 -36.39 -23.57 5.90
N ALA A 197 -35.89 -24.81 5.94
CA ALA A 197 -35.11 -25.34 7.04
C ALA A 197 -33.78 -25.91 6.54
N LEU A 198 -32.70 -25.61 7.26
CA LEU A 198 -31.34 -26.06 6.99
C LEU A 198 -30.78 -26.75 8.22
N LEU A 199 -30.13 -27.89 8.01
CA LEU A 199 -29.37 -28.60 9.04
C LEU A 199 -27.89 -28.40 8.78
N CYS A 200 -27.17 -27.84 9.75
CA CYS A 200 -25.79 -27.38 9.61
C CYS A 200 -24.84 -28.09 10.57
N ASP A 201 -23.62 -28.37 10.12
CA ASP A 201 -22.51 -28.90 10.90
C ASP A 201 -21.35 -27.88 10.90
N THR A 202 -20.84 -27.58 12.11
CA THR A 202 -19.77 -26.61 12.32
C THR A 202 -18.54 -27.34 12.85
N ARG A 203 -17.43 -27.28 12.13
CA ARG A 203 -16.17 -27.91 12.54
C ARG A 203 -15.05 -26.88 12.61
N TYR A 204 -14.28 -26.94 13.69
CA TYR A 204 -13.11 -26.12 13.92
C TYR A 204 -11.86 -26.99 13.79
N SER A 205 -10.95 -26.57 12.93
CA SER A 205 -9.73 -27.32 12.61
C SER A 205 -8.52 -26.41 12.61
N MET A 206 -7.34 -27.00 12.74
CA MET A 206 -6.06 -26.32 12.62
C MET A 206 -5.18 -27.03 11.60
N VAL A 207 -4.38 -26.25 10.88
CA VAL A 207 -3.45 -26.78 9.89
C VAL A 207 -2.13 -26.01 9.96
N GLU A 208 -1.01 -26.74 9.98
CA GLU A 208 0.32 -26.14 9.89
C GLU A 208 0.65 -25.85 8.42
N ARG A 209 0.95 -24.59 8.10
CA ARG A 209 1.27 -24.14 6.74
C ARG A 209 2.35 -23.06 6.75
N SER A 210 3.12 -23.01 5.67
CA SER A 210 4.01 -21.89 5.43
C SER A 210 3.22 -20.71 4.87
N MET A 211 3.16 -19.62 5.63
CA MET A 211 2.46 -18.39 5.25
C MET A 211 3.49 -17.33 4.86
N SER A 212 3.17 -16.56 3.82
CA SER A 212 3.93 -15.41 3.37
C SER A 212 3.16 -14.15 3.70
N ALA A 213 3.71 -13.30 4.56
CA ALA A 213 3.24 -11.95 4.77
C ALA A 213 4.01 -11.01 3.85
N SER A 214 3.29 -10.29 3.00
CA SER A 214 3.85 -9.24 2.16
C SER A 214 3.20 -7.92 2.53
N ILE A 215 4.05 -6.92 2.76
CA ILE A 215 3.59 -5.56 3.00
C ILE A 215 3.69 -4.82 1.68
N SER A 216 2.52 -4.52 1.11
CA SER A 216 2.42 -3.38 0.20
C SER A 216 2.24 -2.11 1.03
N SER A 217 2.44 -0.94 0.43
CA SER A 217 2.21 0.35 1.11
C SER A 217 0.78 0.50 1.68
N THR A 218 -0.18 -0.26 1.13
CA THR A 218 -1.61 -0.20 1.45
C THR A 218 -2.13 -1.38 2.26
N GLU A 219 -1.79 -2.59 1.84
CA GLU A 219 -2.42 -3.83 2.30
C GLU A 219 -1.36 -4.84 2.71
N THR A 220 -1.64 -5.49 3.84
CA THR A 220 -0.95 -6.71 4.21
C THR A 220 -1.61 -7.85 3.45
N VAL A 221 -0.88 -8.47 2.52
CA VAL A 221 -1.38 -9.68 1.85
C VAL A 221 -0.73 -10.88 2.50
N LEU A 222 -1.57 -11.73 3.10
CA LEU A 222 -1.19 -13.06 3.55
C LEU A 222 -1.48 -14.07 2.44
N GLU A 223 -0.42 -14.65 1.89
CA GLU A 223 -0.53 -15.69 0.87
C GLU A 223 0.03 -17.01 1.38
N ASN A 224 -0.57 -18.11 0.92
CA ASN A 224 0.01 -19.43 1.11
C ASN A 224 1.34 -19.50 0.33
N ALA A 225 2.45 -19.79 1.02
CA ALA A 225 3.70 -20.04 0.32
C ALA A 225 3.61 -21.38 -0.46
N PRO A 226 4.23 -21.47 -1.66
CA PRO A 226 4.22 -22.71 -2.43
C PRO A 226 4.94 -23.84 -1.64
N GLY A 227 4.25 -24.95 -1.38
CA GLY A 227 4.76 -26.06 -0.56
C GLY A 227 3.69 -27.09 -0.17
N VAL A 228 4.10 -28.09 0.63
CA VAL A 228 3.25 -29.19 1.12
C VAL A 228 2.17 -28.65 2.05
N GLN A 229 0.90 -28.98 1.76
CA GLN A 229 -0.22 -28.67 2.64
C GLN A 229 -0.17 -29.62 3.84
N GLY A 230 -0.14 -29.05 5.05
CA GLY A 230 -0.33 -29.82 6.27
C GLY A 230 -1.70 -30.51 6.31
N GLU A 231 -1.77 -31.64 7.01
CA GLU A 231 -3.02 -32.34 7.28
C GLU A 231 -3.90 -31.52 8.23
N LEU A 232 -5.21 -31.47 7.97
CA LEU A 232 -6.16 -30.83 8.89
C LEU A 232 -6.25 -31.66 10.18
N LYS A 233 -5.94 -31.03 11.31
CA LYS A 233 -6.06 -31.62 12.65
C LYS A 233 -7.22 -30.96 13.40
N LYS A 234 -7.87 -31.70 14.29
CA LYS A 234 -8.85 -31.11 15.23
C LYS A 234 -8.10 -30.18 16.21
N ILE A 235 -8.71 -29.04 16.56
CA ILE A 235 -8.16 -28.16 17.60
C ILE A 235 -8.20 -28.92 18.95
N PRO A 236 -7.07 -29.03 19.67
CA PRO A 236 -7.04 -29.65 20.98
C PRO A 236 -7.92 -28.91 22.01
N GLU A 237 -8.71 -29.63 22.82
CA GLU A 237 -9.62 -29.03 23.81
C GLU A 237 -8.88 -28.25 24.92
N ASN A 238 -7.60 -28.54 25.16
CA ASN A 238 -6.74 -27.79 26.07
C ASN A 238 -6.27 -26.44 25.48
N MET A 239 -6.29 -26.29 24.15
CA MET A 239 -5.98 -25.04 23.46
C MET A 239 -7.23 -24.17 23.34
N PHE A 240 -8.35 -24.75 22.92
CA PHE A 240 -9.62 -24.05 22.78
C PHE A 240 -10.80 -25.01 22.92
N ASN A 241 -11.71 -24.72 23.86
CA ASN A 241 -12.92 -25.52 24.05
C ASN A 241 -13.95 -25.17 22.97
N THR A 242 -13.91 -25.93 21.88
CA THR A 242 -14.77 -25.74 20.71
C THR A 242 -16.25 -25.93 21.03
N THR A 243 -16.58 -26.80 21.99
CA THR A 243 -17.96 -27.10 22.40
C THR A 243 -18.58 -25.91 23.11
N ARG A 244 -17.88 -25.36 24.13
CA ARG A 244 -18.33 -24.19 24.88
C ARG A 244 -18.47 -22.96 23.98
N PHE A 245 -17.56 -22.79 23.02
CA PHE A 245 -17.64 -21.70 22.04
C PHE A 245 -18.90 -21.82 21.16
N ARG A 246 -19.18 -23.03 20.64
CA ARG A 246 -20.39 -23.28 19.84
C ARG A 246 -21.65 -22.98 20.63
N GLU A 247 -21.76 -23.47 21.87
CA GLU A 247 -22.91 -23.23 22.75
C GLU A 247 -23.09 -21.73 23.06
N SER A 248 -22.00 -21.04 23.41
CA SER A 248 -22.04 -19.62 23.75
C SER A 248 -22.43 -18.75 22.56
N SER A 249 -21.92 -19.08 21.37
CA SER A 249 -22.24 -18.35 20.14
C SER A 249 -23.65 -18.61 19.61
N LEU A 250 -24.32 -19.69 20.04
CA LEU A 250 -25.73 -20.01 19.71
C LEU A 250 -26.74 -19.43 20.70
N HIS A 251 -26.30 -18.76 21.77
CA HIS A 251 -27.21 -18.22 22.76
C HIS A 251 -28.08 -17.08 22.19
N ASP A 252 -29.30 -16.88 22.73
CA ASP A 252 -30.24 -15.86 22.25
C ASP A 252 -29.87 -14.42 22.65
N ASN A 253 -28.69 -14.21 23.27
CA ASN A 253 -28.24 -12.89 23.70
C ASN A 253 -27.95 -11.95 22.52
N TRP A 254 -27.78 -12.47 21.31
CA TRP A 254 -27.60 -11.64 20.11
C TRP A 254 -28.75 -10.66 19.87
N ARG A 255 -29.97 -10.99 20.33
CA ARG A 255 -31.14 -10.10 20.25
C ARG A 255 -30.95 -8.78 21.00
N SER A 256 -30.15 -8.74 22.07
CA SER A 256 -29.90 -7.50 22.80
C SER A 256 -28.86 -6.61 22.11
N TYR A 257 -28.03 -7.16 21.22
CA TYR A 257 -26.92 -6.43 20.57
C TYR A 257 -27.21 -6.03 19.12
N VAL A 258 -28.38 -6.39 18.59
CA VAL A 258 -28.75 -6.18 17.18
C VAL A 258 -30.02 -5.34 17.12
N LEU A 259 -30.00 -4.27 16.32
CA LEU A 259 -31.11 -3.34 16.18
C LEU A 259 -32.34 -3.98 15.55
N ARG A 260 -33.49 -3.81 16.20
CA ARG A 260 -34.77 -4.23 15.65
C ARG A 260 -35.86 -3.18 15.88
N SER A 261 -36.55 -2.83 14.79
CA SER A 261 -37.83 -2.12 14.85
C SER A 261 -38.88 -3.05 15.42
N ARG A 262 -39.46 -2.68 16.55
CA ARG A 262 -40.52 -3.43 17.24
C ARG A 262 -41.81 -2.61 17.20
N TYR A 263 -42.74 -3.03 16.33
CA TYR A 263 -44.18 -2.72 16.36
C TYR A 263 -44.59 -1.31 15.90
N ASP A 264 -45.63 -1.19 15.06
CA ASP A 264 -46.42 0.04 14.90
C ASP A 264 -47.90 -0.41 14.97
N PRO A 265 -48.64 -0.06 16.04
CA PRO A 265 -50.02 -0.50 16.24
C PRO A 265 -51.02 0.12 15.25
N HIS A 266 -50.64 1.13 14.47
CA HIS A 266 -51.58 1.97 13.70
C HIS A 266 -51.40 1.89 12.17
N VAL A 267 -50.61 0.95 11.65
CA VAL A 267 -50.47 0.73 10.20
C VAL A 267 -51.61 -0.16 9.68
N ASP A 268 -52.28 0.29 8.63
CA ASP A 268 -53.37 -0.43 7.93
C ASP A 268 -52.98 -1.87 7.64
N GLN A 269 -53.78 -2.81 8.15
CA GLN A 269 -53.49 -4.25 8.21
C GLN A 269 -53.69 -5.02 6.89
N SER A 270 -53.68 -4.33 5.74
CA SER A 270 -54.12 -4.91 4.46
C SER A 270 -53.01 -5.30 3.48
N ASN A 271 -51.72 -5.03 3.75
CA ASN A 271 -50.63 -5.28 2.80
C ASN A 271 -49.51 -6.21 3.35
N ASP A 272 -48.93 -7.02 2.47
CA ASP A 272 -47.78 -7.94 2.70
C ASP A 272 -46.53 -7.26 3.32
N THR A 273 -46.47 -5.93 3.33
CA THR A 273 -45.36 -5.12 3.88
C THR A 273 -45.27 -5.11 5.42
N ILE A 274 -46.26 -5.67 6.13
CA ILE A 274 -46.32 -5.72 7.60
C ILE A 274 -45.57 -6.92 8.18
N GLU A 275 -45.45 -8.01 7.41
CA GLU A 275 -44.81 -9.27 7.86
C GLU A 275 -43.35 -9.07 8.28
N SER A 276 -42.58 -8.25 7.56
CA SER A 276 -41.16 -8.05 7.85
C SER A 276 -40.90 -7.20 9.10
N ARG A 277 -41.83 -6.34 9.52
CA ARG A 277 -41.61 -5.43 10.66
C ARG A 277 -41.79 -6.12 12.01
N ASN A 278 -42.62 -7.16 12.07
CA ASN A 278 -42.93 -7.87 13.32
C ASN A 278 -42.35 -9.30 13.37
N ALA A 279 -41.67 -9.75 12.31
CA ALA A 279 -40.99 -11.03 12.21
C ALA A 279 -40.00 -11.30 13.34
N GLU A 280 -40.09 -12.46 13.98
CA GLU A 280 -39.23 -12.83 15.10
C GLU A 280 -37.88 -13.40 14.65
N PHE A 281 -36.76 -12.90 15.17
CA PHE A 281 -35.42 -13.43 14.91
C PHE A 281 -34.79 -13.91 16.22
N THR A 282 -34.48 -15.19 16.34
CA THR A 282 -33.87 -15.85 17.52
C THR A 282 -32.42 -16.29 17.26
N GLY A 283 -31.55 -16.16 18.26
CA GLY A 283 -30.15 -16.54 18.18
C GLY A 283 -29.38 -15.75 17.12
N LEU A 284 -28.47 -16.42 16.42
CA LEU A 284 -27.66 -15.80 15.36
C LEU A 284 -28.47 -15.38 14.12
N SER A 285 -29.73 -15.79 14.03
CA SER A 285 -30.60 -15.34 12.95
C SER A 285 -30.86 -13.83 13.01
N ALA A 286 -30.73 -13.20 14.18
CA ALA A 286 -30.82 -11.74 14.30
C ALA A 286 -29.69 -11.05 13.50
N VAL A 287 -28.47 -11.59 13.55
CA VAL A 287 -27.32 -11.09 12.77
C VAL A 287 -27.51 -11.40 11.28
N LEU A 288 -27.98 -12.61 10.95
CA LEU A 288 -28.20 -13.02 9.57
C LEU A 288 -29.33 -12.21 8.90
N GLY A 289 -30.42 -11.96 9.62
CA GLY A 289 -31.53 -11.13 9.16
C GLY A 289 -31.11 -9.70 8.83
N ALA A 290 -30.13 -9.16 9.57
CA ALA A 290 -29.60 -7.81 9.34
C ALA A 290 -29.00 -7.63 7.94
N PHE A 291 -28.34 -8.66 7.38
CA PHE A 291 -27.79 -8.62 6.01
C PHE A 291 -28.87 -8.46 4.93
N TYR A 292 -30.12 -8.84 5.25
CA TYR A 292 -31.26 -8.77 4.35
C TYR A 292 -32.29 -7.72 4.80
N SER A 293 -31.87 -6.76 5.64
CA SER A 293 -32.75 -5.71 6.20
C SER A 293 -34.01 -6.28 6.89
N TYR A 294 -33.86 -7.45 7.52
CA TYR A 294 -34.94 -8.21 8.17
C TYR A 294 -36.11 -8.59 7.25
N ASN A 295 -35.92 -8.60 5.93
CA ASN A 295 -36.93 -9.03 4.98
C ASN A 295 -36.91 -10.56 4.81
N LEU A 296 -37.88 -11.24 5.43
CA LEU A 296 -38.00 -12.71 5.41
C LEU A 296 -38.13 -13.30 4.00
N SER A 297 -38.82 -12.63 3.08
CA SER A 297 -38.97 -13.13 1.71
C SER A 297 -37.61 -13.17 1.00
N ASN A 298 -36.81 -12.11 1.15
CA ASN A 298 -35.46 -12.05 0.60
C ASN A 298 -34.57 -13.15 1.19
N VAL A 299 -34.69 -13.42 2.51
CA VAL A 299 -33.91 -14.49 3.18
C VAL A 299 -34.28 -15.87 2.67
N ILE A 300 -35.58 -16.18 2.56
CA ILE A 300 -36.06 -17.50 2.16
C ILE A 300 -35.66 -17.80 0.71
N ASP A 301 -35.79 -16.82 -0.17
CA ASP A 301 -35.52 -16.95 -1.60
C ASP A 301 -34.02 -16.83 -1.95
N GLU A 302 -33.16 -16.44 -1.01
CA GLU A 302 -31.73 -16.24 -1.25
C GLU A 302 -31.00 -17.58 -1.56
N PRO A 303 -30.36 -17.72 -2.72
CA PRO A 303 -29.60 -18.91 -3.06
C PRO A 303 -28.31 -19.04 -2.25
N ARG A 304 -27.65 -17.93 -1.88
CA ARG A 304 -26.37 -17.91 -1.13
C ARG A 304 -26.54 -17.78 0.39
N LEU A 305 -27.69 -18.18 0.93
CA LEU A 305 -27.96 -18.11 2.37
C LEU A 305 -26.94 -18.92 3.18
N ILE A 306 -26.56 -20.10 2.70
CA ILE A 306 -25.57 -20.99 3.34
C ILE A 306 -24.18 -20.33 3.35
N GLU A 307 -23.74 -19.72 2.25
CA GLU A 307 -22.46 -19.01 2.18
C GLU A 307 -22.42 -17.82 3.14
N THR A 308 -23.54 -17.10 3.27
CA THR A 308 -23.65 -15.95 4.18
C THR A 308 -23.62 -16.42 5.64
N ALA A 309 -24.35 -17.48 5.98
CA ALA A 309 -24.29 -18.09 7.31
C ALA A 309 -22.88 -18.62 7.64
N ALA A 310 -22.21 -19.25 6.67
CA ALA A 310 -20.82 -19.71 6.82
C ALA A 310 -19.85 -18.55 7.09
N LYS A 311 -19.97 -17.43 6.36
CA LYS A 311 -19.20 -16.22 6.61
C LYS A 311 -19.46 -15.66 8.01
N ILE A 312 -20.72 -15.64 8.45
CA ILE A 312 -21.05 -15.15 9.79
C ILE A 312 -20.36 -16.00 10.85
N ARG A 313 -20.43 -17.32 10.70
CA ARG A 313 -19.78 -18.26 11.62
C ARG A 313 -18.27 -18.15 11.64
N GLY A 314 -17.65 -18.17 10.47
CA GLY A 314 -16.20 -18.11 10.35
C GLY A 314 -15.64 -16.78 10.86
N ARG A 315 -16.35 -15.67 10.62
CA ARG A 315 -15.93 -14.35 11.11
C ARG A 315 -16.07 -14.22 12.63
N ILE A 316 -17.16 -14.69 13.24
CA ILE A 316 -17.29 -14.69 14.71
C ILE A 316 -16.14 -15.50 15.34
N PHE A 317 -15.80 -16.65 14.75
CA PHE A 317 -14.65 -17.45 15.19
C PHE A 317 -13.32 -16.71 15.05
N ALA A 318 -13.05 -16.09 13.90
CA ALA A 318 -11.81 -15.37 13.65
C ALA A 318 -11.64 -14.13 14.56
N GLU A 319 -12.70 -13.36 14.79
CA GLU A 319 -12.66 -12.21 15.71
C GLU A 319 -12.47 -12.65 17.17
N THR A 320 -13.09 -13.76 17.58
CA THR A 320 -12.87 -14.34 18.91
C THR A 320 -11.41 -14.76 19.09
N MET A 321 -10.81 -15.37 18.06
CA MET A 321 -9.38 -15.74 18.09
C MET A 321 -8.47 -14.51 18.13
N GLN A 322 -8.79 -13.45 17.39
CA GLN A 322 -8.07 -12.19 17.46
C GLN A 322 -8.12 -11.59 18.87
N ASP A 323 -9.28 -11.52 19.50
CA ASP A 323 -9.43 -10.99 20.86
C ASP A 323 -8.61 -11.79 21.90
N ILE A 324 -8.63 -13.12 21.79
CA ILE A 324 -7.80 -14.01 22.62
C ILE A 324 -6.30 -13.69 22.44
N VAL A 325 -5.83 -13.49 21.20
CA VAL A 325 -4.41 -13.20 20.92
C VAL A 325 -3.98 -11.82 21.39
N THR A 326 -4.88 -10.84 21.37
CA THR A 326 -4.60 -9.48 21.88
C THR A 326 -4.51 -9.43 23.40
N THR A 327 -5.15 -10.38 24.10
CA THR A 327 -5.16 -10.41 25.57
C THR A 327 -3.88 -11.07 26.09
N ALA A 328 -2.96 -10.25 26.62
CA ALA A 328 -1.58 -10.63 26.98
C ALA A 328 -1.43 -11.81 27.97
N SER A 329 -2.49 -12.18 28.72
CA SER A 329 -2.49 -13.31 29.65
C SER A 329 -2.77 -14.66 28.99
N ALA A 330 -3.27 -14.69 27.75
CA ALA A 330 -3.75 -15.90 27.10
C ALA A 330 -2.76 -16.57 26.14
N VAL A 331 -1.68 -15.89 25.71
CA VAL A 331 -0.78 -16.38 24.64
C VAL A 331 0.70 -16.31 25.04
N SER A 332 1.40 -17.44 24.90
CA SER A 332 2.86 -17.52 25.04
C SER A 332 3.57 -17.16 23.73
N ARG A 333 4.59 -16.30 23.80
CA ARG A 333 5.41 -15.95 22.62
C ARG A 333 6.54 -16.97 22.45
N GLU A 334 6.62 -17.56 21.27
CA GLU A 334 7.70 -18.47 20.89
C GLU A 334 8.52 -17.91 19.72
N THR A 335 9.81 -18.23 19.69
CA THR A 335 10.68 -17.87 18.55
C THR A 335 10.75 -19.04 17.58
N MET A 336 10.43 -18.78 16.31
CA MET A 336 10.51 -19.76 15.22
C MET A 336 11.46 -19.31 14.12
N GLU A 337 11.90 -20.26 13.30
CA GLU A 337 12.70 -19.97 12.11
C GLU A 337 11.80 -19.50 10.95
N GLY A 338 12.21 -18.41 10.29
CA GLY A 338 11.49 -17.83 9.16
C GLY A 338 12.45 -17.19 8.16
N LEU A 339 12.00 -17.03 6.92
CA LEU A 339 12.73 -16.36 5.86
C LEU A 339 12.21 -14.93 5.73
N VAL A 340 13.12 -13.96 5.66
CA VAL A 340 12.76 -12.55 5.50
C VAL A 340 13.42 -12.03 4.23
N ALA A 341 12.66 -11.45 3.30
CA ALA A 341 13.23 -10.78 2.15
C ALA A 341 13.59 -9.35 2.54
N ASN A 342 14.89 -9.13 2.65
CA ASN A 342 15.44 -7.81 2.87
C ASN A 342 15.88 -7.22 1.52
N VAL A 343 15.23 -6.14 1.09
CA VAL A 343 15.64 -5.38 -0.11
C VAL A 343 16.73 -4.41 0.30
N GLU A 344 17.92 -4.94 0.55
CA GLU A 344 19.12 -4.12 0.68
C GLU A 344 19.73 -3.94 -0.72
N ASN A 345 20.09 -2.70 -1.07
CA ASN A 345 20.99 -2.43 -2.19
C ASN A 345 22.38 -2.99 -1.85
N ARG A 346 22.55 -4.30 -1.92
CA ARG A 346 23.84 -4.97 -1.70
C ARG A 346 24.62 -4.94 -3.00
N VAL A 347 25.84 -4.44 -2.93
CA VAL A 347 26.88 -4.82 -3.87
C VAL A 347 27.18 -6.29 -3.59
N VAL A 348 26.50 -7.20 -4.29
CA VAL A 348 26.80 -8.63 -4.20
C VAL A 348 28.17 -8.83 -4.81
N VAL A 349 29.19 -8.96 -3.95
CA VAL A 349 30.51 -9.41 -4.36
C VAL A 349 30.36 -10.88 -4.71
N ILE A 350 30.06 -11.16 -5.98
CA ILE A 350 29.98 -12.52 -6.48
C ILE A 350 31.39 -13.11 -6.34
N THR A 351 31.57 -13.99 -5.37
CA THR A 351 32.88 -14.60 -5.08
C THR A 351 33.41 -15.33 -6.29
N GLU A 352 32.57 -15.92 -7.14
CA GLU A 352 32.98 -16.52 -8.42
C GLU A 352 33.58 -15.49 -9.38
N VAL A 353 32.98 -14.30 -9.49
CA VAL A 353 33.52 -13.19 -10.30
C VAL A 353 34.79 -12.64 -9.66
N GLY A 354 34.82 -12.53 -8.32
CA GLY A 354 36.00 -12.12 -7.58
C GLY A 354 37.17 -13.10 -7.73
N VAL A 355 36.91 -14.40 -7.67
CA VAL A 355 37.90 -15.48 -7.86
C VAL A 355 38.34 -15.54 -9.31
N THR A 356 37.42 -15.42 -10.29
CA THR A 356 37.81 -15.40 -11.71
C THR A 356 38.64 -14.18 -12.04
N ILE A 357 38.29 -12.99 -11.54
CA ILE A 357 39.12 -11.78 -11.68
C ILE A 357 40.46 -11.95 -10.95
N ALA A 358 40.47 -12.52 -9.74
CA ALA A 358 41.71 -12.78 -9.01
C ALA A 358 42.60 -13.80 -9.72
N VAL A 359 42.04 -14.87 -10.28
CA VAL A 359 42.76 -15.85 -11.11
C VAL A 359 43.22 -15.20 -12.40
N LEU A 360 42.43 -14.34 -13.03
CA LEU A 360 42.80 -13.62 -14.26
C LEU A 360 43.93 -12.62 -13.98
N PHE A 361 43.90 -11.91 -12.85
CA PHE A 361 45.01 -11.07 -12.40
C PHE A 361 46.23 -11.86 -11.97
N PHE A 362 46.07 -12.99 -11.30
CA PHE A 362 47.16 -13.87 -10.89
C PHE A 362 47.82 -14.54 -12.11
N THR A 363 47.03 -14.99 -13.08
CA THR A 363 47.52 -15.52 -14.35
C THR A 363 48.15 -14.42 -15.19
N SER A 364 47.58 -13.22 -15.25
CA SER A 364 48.20 -12.05 -15.88
C SER A 364 49.53 -11.68 -15.20
N PHE A 365 49.60 -11.75 -13.87
CA PHE A 365 50.80 -11.53 -13.08
C PHE A 365 51.86 -12.60 -13.34
N ILE A 366 51.47 -13.88 -13.37
CA ILE A 366 52.36 -14.98 -13.76
C ILE A 366 52.85 -14.81 -15.19
N LEU A 367 51.96 -14.49 -16.13
CA LEU A 367 52.32 -14.21 -17.52
C LEU A 367 53.29 -13.04 -17.61
N LEU A 368 53.10 -11.99 -16.80
CA LEU A 368 54.01 -10.86 -16.72
C LEU A 368 55.36 -11.26 -16.12
N LEU A 369 55.38 -12.11 -15.08
CA LEU A 369 56.61 -12.70 -14.53
C LEU A 369 57.32 -13.61 -15.54
N LEU A 370 56.58 -14.43 -16.29
CA LEU A 370 57.11 -15.28 -17.35
C LEU A 370 57.66 -14.44 -18.49
N VAL A 371 56.96 -13.38 -18.92
CA VAL A 371 57.45 -12.42 -19.89
C VAL A 371 58.72 -11.74 -19.35
N LEU A 372 58.74 -11.28 -18.10
CA LEU A 372 59.94 -10.69 -17.49
C LEU A 372 61.10 -11.69 -17.39
N TRP A 373 60.81 -12.97 -17.20
CA TRP A 373 61.79 -14.04 -17.06
C TRP A 373 62.37 -14.49 -18.41
N PHE A 374 61.52 -14.73 -19.40
CA PHE A 374 61.91 -15.11 -20.77
C PHE A 374 62.39 -13.92 -21.61
N SER A 375 62.02 -12.69 -21.27
CA SER A 375 62.56 -11.48 -21.94
C SER A 375 63.98 -11.11 -21.51
N ARG A 376 64.51 -11.72 -20.43
CA ARG A 376 65.92 -11.55 -20.02
C ARG A 376 66.86 -11.98 -21.15
N LEU A 377 67.90 -11.18 -21.38
CA LEU A 377 68.84 -11.38 -22.50
C LEU A 377 69.43 -12.80 -22.57
N ALA A 378 69.63 -13.46 -21.44
CA ALA A 378 70.24 -14.79 -21.36
C ALA A 378 69.35 -15.95 -21.86
N ARG A 379 68.04 -15.76 -22.07
CA ARG A 379 67.09 -16.85 -22.41
C ARG A 379 66.35 -16.64 -23.74
N ARG A 380 66.74 -15.66 -24.55
CA ARG A 380 66.10 -15.42 -25.86
C ARG A 380 66.54 -16.49 -26.86
N PRO A 381 65.61 -17.22 -27.52
CA PRO A 381 65.92 -18.31 -28.45
C PRO A 381 66.65 -17.86 -29.73
N LEU A 382 66.68 -16.55 -30.00
CA LEU A 382 67.23 -15.96 -31.22
C LEU A 382 68.73 -15.58 -31.11
N ASN A 383 69.39 -15.80 -29.95
CA ASN A 383 70.80 -15.47 -29.69
C ASN A 383 71.25 -14.08 -30.18
N LEU A 384 70.30 -13.15 -30.31
CA LEU A 384 70.51 -11.78 -30.75
C LEU A 384 71.11 -10.99 -29.58
N GLN A 385 72.39 -10.61 -29.72
CA GLN A 385 73.16 -9.91 -28.69
C GLN A 385 72.63 -8.49 -28.39
N SER A 386 71.73 -7.94 -29.21
CA SER A 386 71.03 -6.67 -28.93
C SER A 386 69.67 -6.56 -29.62
N ASP A 387 68.94 -5.52 -29.22
CA ASP A 387 67.69 -5.10 -29.87
C ASP A 387 67.97 -4.60 -31.30
N PRO A 388 67.49 -5.30 -32.35
CA PRO A 388 67.71 -4.90 -33.73
C PRO A 388 67.03 -3.56 -34.04
N ALA A 389 66.10 -3.05 -33.21
CA ALA A 389 65.38 -1.80 -33.49
C ALA A 389 66.22 -0.50 -33.51
N SER A 390 67.53 -0.56 -33.23
CA SER A 390 68.45 0.59 -33.38
C SER A 390 69.25 0.48 -34.68
N THR A 391 69.68 1.60 -35.27
CA THR A 391 70.42 1.56 -36.55
C THR A 391 71.77 0.87 -36.40
N VAL A 392 72.45 1.02 -35.25
CA VAL A 392 73.68 0.27 -34.89
C VAL A 392 73.39 -1.24 -34.77
N GLY A 393 72.25 -1.63 -34.21
CA GLY A 393 71.83 -3.02 -34.10
C GLY A 393 71.51 -3.66 -35.46
N MET A 394 70.86 -2.93 -36.36
CA MET A 394 70.64 -3.37 -37.75
C MET A 394 71.93 -3.41 -38.57
N ALA A 395 72.83 -2.44 -38.37
CA ALA A 395 74.13 -2.38 -39.02
C ALA A 395 75.01 -3.58 -38.63
N ALA A 396 74.95 -4.03 -37.38
CA ALA A 396 75.65 -5.22 -36.91
C ALA A 396 75.16 -6.53 -37.55
N LEU A 397 73.99 -6.52 -38.19
CA LEU A 397 73.47 -7.66 -38.97
C LEU A 397 73.98 -7.67 -40.42
N LEU A 398 74.62 -6.58 -40.89
CA LEU A 398 75.21 -6.48 -42.22
C LEU A 398 76.68 -6.90 -42.17
N ASP A 399 77.03 -7.90 -42.98
CA ASP A 399 78.42 -8.30 -43.21
C ASP A 399 78.89 -7.74 -44.57
N PRO A 400 79.80 -6.74 -44.61
CA PRO A 400 80.30 -6.11 -45.81
C PRO A 400 81.02 -7.08 -46.76
N GLY A 401 81.46 -8.25 -46.30
CA GLY A 401 82.13 -9.26 -47.12
C GLY A 401 81.21 -10.20 -47.93
N ARG A 402 79.88 -10.13 -47.78
CA ARG A 402 78.93 -11.03 -48.48
C ARG A 402 78.28 -10.36 -49.68
N ALA A 403 78.05 -11.11 -50.76
CA ALA A 403 77.42 -10.67 -52.03
C ALA A 403 75.97 -10.08 -51.91
N ARG A 404 75.39 -9.97 -50.70
CA ARG A 404 74.05 -9.40 -50.45
C ARG A 404 74.07 -7.92 -50.09
N THR A 405 75.17 -7.38 -49.57
CA THR A 405 75.31 -5.93 -49.30
C THR A 405 75.37 -5.12 -50.59
N SER A 406 75.90 -5.67 -51.68
CA SER A 406 75.92 -5.04 -53.01
C SER A 406 74.51 -4.80 -53.58
N THR A 407 73.58 -5.73 -53.36
CA THR A 407 72.18 -5.60 -53.76
C THR A 407 71.49 -4.44 -53.03
N LEU A 408 71.68 -4.33 -51.72
CA LEU A 408 71.13 -3.21 -50.93
C LEU A 408 71.83 -1.87 -51.25
N ARG A 409 73.13 -1.89 -51.56
CA ARG A 409 73.94 -0.72 -51.90
C ARG A 409 73.53 -0.07 -53.22
N THR A 410 73.07 -0.84 -54.20
CA THR A 410 72.56 -0.33 -55.49
C THR A 410 71.12 0.20 -55.40
N MET A 411 70.37 -0.16 -54.36
CA MET A 411 68.95 0.19 -54.20
C MET A 411 68.66 1.54 -53.55
N HIS A 412 69.68 2.36 -53.27
CA HIS A 412 69.50 3.71 -52.72
C HIS A 412 68.76 4.66 -53.70
N LYS A 413 68.79 4.39 -55.02
CA LYS A 413 68.08 5.14 -56.08
C LYS A 413 66.70 4.56 -56.46
N ALA A 414 66.31 3.40 -55.91
CA ALA A 414 65.10 2.67 -56.33
C ALA A 414 63.81 3.16 -55.63
N SER A 415 62.66 3.11 -56.34
CA SER A 415 61.35 3.43 -55.76
C SER A 415 60.88 2.36 -54.76
N LYS A 416 59.89 2.67 -53.90
CA LYS A 416 59.36 1.70 -52.90
C LYS A 416 58.85 0.41 -53.55
N ASN A 417 58.22 0.51 -54.73
CA ASN A 417 57.72 -0.65 -55.48
C ASN A 417 58.86 -1.47 -56.08
N ASP A 418 59.90 -0.81 -56.60
CA ASP A 418 61.08 -1.49 -57.18
C ASP A 418 61.90 -2.20 -56.10
N LEU A 419 62.11 -1.54 -54.95
CA LEU A 419 62.74 -2.14 -53.77
C LEU A 419 61.98 -3.40 -53.31
N TYR A 420 60.65 -3.31 -53.21
CA TYR A 420 59.81 -4.43 -52.79
C TYR A 420 59.87 -5.58 -53.81
N SER A 421 59.82 -5.28 -55.11
CA SER A 421 59.88 -6.28 -56.18
C SER A 421 61.23 -6.99 -56.26
N ALA A 422 62.34 -6.28 -55.97
CA ALA A 422 63.69 -6.83 -56.00
C ALA A 422 63.99 -7.70 -54.76
N LEU A 423 63.49 -7.30 -53.58
CA LEU A 423 63.59 -8.07 -52.34
C LEU A 423 62.64 -9.29 -52.29
N ARG A 424 61.58 -9.31 -53.11
CA ARG A 424 60.58 -10.41 -53.16
C ARG A 424 61.15 -11.75 -53.65
N ARG A 425 62.30 -11.77 -54.33
CA ARG A 425 62.97 -13.01 -54.77
C ARG A 425 63.67 -13.75 -53.62
N ASP A 426 63.88 -13.10 -52.47
CA ASP A 426 64.53 -13.67 -51.30
C ASP A 426 63.54 -13.88 -50.14
N LYS A 427 63.59 -15.02 -49.45
CA LYS A 427 62.68 -15.33 -48.33
C LYS A 427 63.10 -14.59 -47.05
N TYR A 428 62.32 -13.59 -46.65
CA TYR A 428 62.22 -13.09 -45.28
C TYR A 428 60.73 -12.85 -44.95
N SER A 429 60.24 -13.33 -43.81
CA SER A 429 58.86 -13.08 -43.36
C SER A 429 58.80 -12.02 -42.27
N THR A 430 57.96 -11.00 -42.47
CA THR A 430 57.22 -10.32 -41.40
C THR A 430 55.90 -9.82 -42.00
N PHE A 431 54.82 -9.97 -41.21
CA PHE A 431 53.42 -9.85 -41.60
C PHE A 431 52.90 -8.41 -41.36
N GLY A 432 52.00 -7.94 -42.23
CA GLY A 432 51.12 -6.73 -42.23
C GLY A 432 51.43 -5.53 -41.31
N SER A 433 51.41 -4.28 -41.77
CA SER A 433 50.32 -3.63 -42.49
C SER A 433 50.76 -2.31 -43.13
N ALA A 434 50.11 -1.94 -44.23
CA ALA A 434 50.32 -0.68 -44.95
C ALA A 434 49.65 0.50 -44.23
N LEU A 435 50.35 1.64 -44.26
CA LEU A 435 49.91 2.95 -43.78
C LEU A 435 48.69 3.46 -44.58
N LEU A 436 47.49 3.35 -44.00
CA LEU A 436 46.40 4.27 -44.35
C LEU A 436 46.70 5.60 -43.68
N SER A 437 47.22 6.54 -44.46
CA SER A 437 47.40 7.93 -44.05
C SER A 437 46.05 8.63 -44.06
N GLU A 438 45.18 8.35 -43.10
CA GLU A 438 44.11 9.30 -42.75
C GLU A 438 44.75 10.44 -41.94
N GLY A 439 44.60 11.67 -42.44
CA GLY A 439 45.27 12.83 -41.86
C GLY A 439 44.84 13.07 -40.40
N PRO A 440 45.70 13.63 -39.54
CA PRO A 440 45.39 13.90 -38.13
C PRO A 440 44.19 14.84 -37.90
N VAL A 441 43.69 15.49 -38.97
CA VAL A 441 42.55 16.40 -38.93
C VAL A 441 41.20 15.67 -38.77
N THR A 442 41.06 14.43 -39.28
CA THR A 442 39.80 13.66 -39.14
C THR A 442 39.62 13.13 -37.71
N GLY A 443 40.70 12.72 -37.06
CA GLY A 443 40.67 12.26 -35.67
C GLY A 443 40.35 13.37 -34.65
N ALA A 444 40.88 14.59 -34.84
CA ALA A 444 40.56 15.73 -33.98
C ALA A 444 39.08 16.13 -34.05
N PHE A 445 38.46 16.05 -35.24
CA PHE A 445 37.04 16.31 -35.41
C PHE A 445 36.18 15.25 -34.69
N PHE A 446 36.54 13.97 -34.82
CA PHE A 446 35.85 12.88 -34.13
C PHE A 446 35.94 12.99 -32.59
N LEU A 447 37.12 13.32 -32.06
CA LEU A 447 37.30 13.57 -30.62
C LEU A 447 36.48 14.77 -30.12
N SER A 448 36.36 15.82 -30.93
CA SER A 448 35.55 17.00 -30.57
C SER A 448 34.05 16.69 -30.51
N LEU A 449 33.53 15.86 -31.43
CA LEU A 449 32.13 15.42 -31.40
C LEU A 449 31.83 14.60 -30.14
N ILE A 450 32.75 13.73 -29.73
CA ILE A 450 32.60 12.91 -28.53
C ILE A 450 32.64 13.78 -27.26
N LEU A 451 33.54 14.76 -27.21
CA LEU A 451 33.59 15.72 -26.11
C LEU A 451 32.28 16.50 -25.99
N ILE A 452 31.74 16.99 -27.12
CA ILE A 452 30.45 17.69 -27.16
C ILE A 452 29.32 16.77 -26.67
N ALA A 453 29.28 15.53 -27.14
CA ALA A 453 28.27 14.56 -26.72
C ALA A 453 28.30 14.30 -25.20
N ILE A 454 29.49 14.15 -24.60
CA ILE A 454 29.63 13.92 -23.15
C ILE A 454 29.19 15.15 -22.35
N LEU A 455 29.55 16.36 -22.79
CA LEU A 455 29.15 17.59 -22.10
C LEU A 455 27.63 17.82 -22.19
N ILE A 456 27.03 17.53 -23.35
CA ILE A 456 25.58 17.59 -23.54
C ILE A 456 24.88 16.57 -22.62
N LEU A 457 25.35 15.32 -22.59
CA LEU A 457 24.79 14.29 -21.73
C LEU A 457 24.93 14.66 -20.24
N ASN A 458 26.05 15.26 -19.81
CA ASN A 458 26.20 15.73 -18.44
C ASN A 458 25.19 16.83 -18.09
N ALA A 459 24.98 17.80 -18.99
CA ALA A 459 23.99 18.86 -18.81
C ALA A 459 22.55 18.31 -18.71
N PHE A 460 22.21 17.28 -19.49
CA PHE A 460 20.92 16.59 -19.36
C PHE A 460 20.82 15.74 -18.08
N SER A 461 21.94 15.18 -17.62
CA SER A 461 22.01 14.37 -16.40
C SER A 461 21.80 15.23 -15.16
N GLU A 462 22.38 16.43 -15.12
CA GLU A 462 22.20 17.40 -14.01
C GLU A 462 20.76 17.93 -13.93
N GLN A 463 20.01 17.92 -15.03
CA GLN A 463 18.61 18.32 -15.05
C GLN A 463 17.63 17.15 -14.80
N SER A 464 18.11 15.97 -14.42
CA SER A 464 17.32 14.73 -14.26
C SER A 464 16.46 14.37 -15.48
N ARG A 465 16.84 14.83 -16.69
CA ARG A 465 16.10 14.61 -17.95
C ARG A 465 16.49 13.32 -18.67
N LEU A 466 17.49 12.60 -18.16
CA LEU A 466 17.93 11.29 -18.65
C LEU A 466 17.02 10.12 -18.23
N SER A 467 15.77 10.42 -17.85
CA SER A 467 14.75 9.47 -17.40
C SER A 467 13.92 8.84 -18.53
N GLN A 468 14.10 9.25 -19.79
CA GLN A 468 13.31 8.73 -20.91
C GLN A 468 13.67 7.26 -21.23
N LEU A 469 12.64 6.45 -21.52
CA LEU A 469 12.62 5.00 -21.80
C LEU A 469 13.81 4.43 -22.60
N ALA A 470 14.43 5.22 -23.49
CA ALA A 470 15.59 4.78 -24.28
C ALA A 470 16.86 4.49 -23.44
N PHE A 471 16.98 5.08 -22.23
CA PHE A 471 18.15 4.95 -21.36
C PHE A 471 17.98 3.97 -20.19
N ILE A 472 16.74 3.53 -19.92
CA ILE A 472 16.39 2.56 -18.87
C ILE A 472 16.13 1.16 -19.47
N TYR A 473 16.22 1.02 -20.81
CA TYR A 473 16.00 -0.23 -21.51
C TYR A 473 16.94 -1.34 -21.02
N GLU A 474 16.34 -2.37 -20.41
CA GLU A 474 16.99 -3.61 -20.03
C GLU A 474 16.77 -4.67 -21.11
N ALA A 475 17.84 -5.06 -21.80
CA ALA A 475 17.77 -6.15 -22.77
C ALA A 475 17.75 -7.48 -22.00
N ASP A 476 16.65 -8.21 -22.11
CA ASP A 476 16.50 -9.55 -21.55
C ASP A 476 17.30 -10.56 -22.38
N VAL A 477 18.28 -11.19 -21.74
CA VAL A 477 19.17 -12.21 -22.33
C VAL A 477 18.95 -13.59 -21.69
N SER A 478 17.78 -13.80 -21.06
CA SER A 478 17.37 -15.06 -20.43
C SER A 478 17.52 -16.30 -21.31
N LYS A 479 17.54 -16.17 -22.64
CA LYS A 479 17.83 -17.28 -23.57
C LYS A 479 19.27 -17.81 -23.54
N PHE A 480 20.21 -17.10 -22.93
CA PHE A 480 21.63 -17.45 -22.95
C PHE A 480 22.14 -18.15 -21.69
N ASP A 481 21.26 -18.47 -20.72
CA ASP A 481 21.61 -19.17 -19.46
C ASP A 481 22.83 -18.56 -18.74
N LEU A 482 22.99 -17.24 -18.88
CA LEU A 482 24.02 -16.45 -18.20
C LEU A 482 23.50 -16.03 -16.82
N SER A 483 24.42 -15.84 -15.87
CA SER A 483 24.10 -15.43 -14.50
C SER A 483 23.44 -14.05 -14.37
N PHE A 484 23.37 -13.27 -15.44
CA PHE A 484 22.72 -11.96 -15.49
C PHE A 484 21.52 -12.00 -16.44
N LYS A 485 20.32 -11.78 -15.89
CA LYS A 485 19.04 -11.85 -16.63
C LYS A 485 18.77 -10.61 -17.49
N THR A 486 19.34 -9.46 -17.14
CA THR A 486 19.16 -8.20 -17.88
C THR A 486 20.45 -7.38 -17.93
N PHE A 487 20.67 -6.63 -19.02
CA PHE A 487 21.75 -5.64 -19.09
C PHE A 487 21.27 -4.35 -19.76
N ALA A 488 21.82 -3.21 -19.34
CA ALA A 488 21.59 -1.90 -19.97
C ALA A 488 22.65 -1.65 -21.06
N PRO A 489 22.28 -1.62 -22.36
CA PRO A 489 23.25 -1.47 -23.45
C PRO A 489 24.07 -0.17 -23.38
N ILE A 490 23.49 0.89 -22.79
CA ILE A 490 24.12 2.21 -22.67
C ILE A 490 25.42 2.17 -21.84
N SER A 491 25.58 1.23 -20.91
CA SER A 491 26.79 1.10 -20.09
C SER A 491 28.01 0.56 -20.86
N ILE A 492 27.80 -0.07 -22.02
CA ILE A 492 28.87 -0.66 -22.83
C ILE A 492 29.38 0.33 -23.89
N VAL A 493 28.52 1.20 -24.42
CA VAL A 493 28.85 2.12 -25.52
C VAL A 493 30.07 3.01 -25.22
N PRO A 494 30.21 3.66 -24.05
CA PRO A 494 31.37 4.51 -23.75
C PRO A 494 32.70 3.74 -23.76
N THR A 495 32.69 2.49 -23.31
CA THR A 495 33.92 1.67 -23.27
C THR A 495 34.37 1.30 -24.68
N VAL A 496 33.43 0.89 -25.55
CA VAL A 496 33.72 0.60 -26.97
C VAL A 496 34.29 1.81 -27.68
N VAL A 497 33.71 2.99 -27.48
CA VAL A 497 34.20 4.25 -28.07
C VAL A 497 35.63 4.56 -27.60
N SER A 498 35.92 4.38 -26.31
CA SER A 498 37.27 4.60 -25.76
C SER A 498 38.30 3.64 -26.33
N VAL A 499 37.95 2.36 -26.52
CA VAL A 499 38.84 1.37 -27.14
C VAL A 499 39.20 1.76 -28.57
N ILE A 500 38.23 2.26 -29.34
CA ILE A 500 38.47 2.75 -30.72
C ILE A 500 39.45 3.94 -30.72
N ILE A 501 39.28 4.90 -29.79
CA ILE A 501 40.21 6.02 -29.64
C ILE A 501 41.62 5.52 -29.27
N GLY A 502 41.70 4.55 -28.35
CA GLY A 502 42.97 3.95 -27.93
C GLY A 502 43.72 3.28 -29.08
N LEU A 503 43.02 2.50 -29.90
CA LEU A 503 43.60 1.84 -31.08
C LEU A 503 44.11 2.85 -32.12
N TRP A 504 43.35 3.91 -32.38
CA TRP A 504 43.76 4.98 -33.28
C TRP A 504 45.02 5.71 -32.77
N TRP A 505 45.07 5.99 -31.46
CA TRP A 505 46.21 6.67 -30.84
C TRP A 505 47.48 5.80 -30.82
N ASP A 506 47.35 4.49 -30.59
CA ASP A 506 48.49 3.56 -30.56
C ASP A 506 49.19 3.49 -31.93
N GLN A 507 48.42 3.54 -33.02
CA GLN A 507 48.98 3.61 -34.38
C GLN A 507 49.79 4.89 -34.62
N LEU A 508 49.32 6.02 -34.09
CA LEU A 508 50.03 7.31 -34.15
C LEU A 508 51.34 7.24 -33.34
N ASP A 509 51.27 6.77 -32.10
CA ASP A 509 52.42 6.63 -31.19
C ASP A 509 53.51 5.71 -31.76
N GLN A 510 53.13 4.56 -32.31
CA GLN A 510 54.07 3.63 -32.95
C GLN A 510 54.85 4.29 -34.09
N SER A 511 54.16 5.06 -34.94
CA SER A 511 54.76 5.74 -36.10
C SER A 511 55.80 6.78 -35.68
N PHE A 512 55.50 7.59 -34.65
CA PHE A 512 56.44 8.61 -34.16
C PHE A 512 57.63 8.02 -33.41
N ARG A 513 57.47 6.91 -32.68
CA ARG A 513 58.59 6.20 -32.02
C ARG A 513 59.62 5.65 -33.00
N ILE A 514 59.17 5.21 -34.17
CA ILE A 514 60.05 4.71 -35.23
C ILE A 514 60.81 5.87 -35.89
N LEU A 515 60.11 6.97 -36.18
CA LEU A 515 60.67 8.07 -36.96
C LEU A 515 61.62 8.98 -36.16
N GLN A 516 61.42 9.11 -34.84
CA GLN A 516 62.12 10.07 -33.98
C GLN A 516 63.67 10.03 -34.07
N PRO A 517 64.35 8.87 -34.01
CA PRO A 517 65.82 8.83 -34.03
C PRO A 517 66.43 9.32 -35.34
N TYR A 518 65.71 9.16 -36.46
CA TYR A 518 66.13 9.59 -37.79
C TYR A 518 65.94 11.09 -37.99
N ILE A 519 64.84 11.64 -37.46
CA ILE A 519 64.60 13.09 -37.46
C ILE A 519 65.70 13.82 -36.67
N ALA A 520 66.10 13.30 -35.50
CA ALA A 520 67.17 13.89 -34.72
C ALA A 520 68.51 13.94 -35.50
N GLN A 521 68.84 12.86 -36.22
CA GLN A 521 70.07 12.74 -37.02
C GLN A 521 70.07 13.56 -38.31
N SER A 522 68.90 13.86 -38.87
CA SER A 522 68.79 14.65 -40.11
C SER A 522 68.91 16.16 -39.87
N GLN A 523 68.55 16.63 -38.67
CA GLN A 523 68.63 18.05 -38.32
C GLN A 523 70.05 18.49 -37.96
N SER A 524 70.81 17.67 -37.25
CA SER A 524 72.18 17.99 -36.83
C SER A 524 73.03 16.73 -36.56
N PRO A 525 74.37 16.83 -36.60
CA PRO A 525 75.24 15.74 -36.14
C PRO A 525 74.95 15.37 -34.69
N THR A 526 74.46 14.16 -34.45
CA THR A 526 74.10 13.68 -33.10
C THR A 526 75.06 12.62 -32.61
N PRO A 527 75.46 12.62 -31.32
CA PRO A 527 76.21 11.52 -30.73
C PRO A 527 75.50 10.18 -30.92
N ILE A 528 76.23 9.09 -31.13
CA ILE A 528 75.63 7.77 -31.41
C ILE A 528 74.60 7.37 -30.34
N HIS A 529 74.87 7.58 -29.06
CA HIS A 529 73.91 7.30 -27.97
C HIS A 529 72.54 7.99 -28.14
N SER A 530 72.51 9.19 -28.72
CA SER A 530 71.31 10.02 -28.87
C SER A 530 70.74 10.01 -30.30
N GLY A 531 71.42 9.35 -31.24
CA GLY A 531 71.03 9.20 -32.64
C GLY A 531 70.95 7.72 -33.04
N ALA A 532 71.99 7.20 -33.68
CA ALA A 532 72.03 5.87 -34.27
C ALA A 532 71.81 4.70 -33.26
N GLY A 533 72.18 4.92 -31.99
CA GLY A 533 71.99 3.98 -30.89
C GLY A 533 70.65 4.11 -30.15
N LEU A 534 69.83 5.10 -30.48
CA LEU A 534 68.58 5.42 -29.79
C LEU A 534 67.40 4.61 -30.38
N THR A 535 66.64 3.94 -29.52
CA THR A 535 65.36 3.31 -29.90
C THR A 535 64.31 3.51 -28.81
N TYR A 536 63.08 3.77 -29.25
CA TYR A 536 61.88 3.89 -28.42
C TYR A 536 60.93 2.70 -28.60
N ARG A 537 61.18 1.83 -29.59
CA ARG A 537 60.30 0.70 -29.96
C ARG A 537 60.23 -0.40 -28.90
N SER A 538 61.30 -0.58 -28.12
CA SER A 538 61.41 -1.62 -27.10
C SER A 538 61.02 -1.17 -25.69
N LYS A 539 60.41 0.02 -25.54
CA LYS A 539 59.95 0.53 -24.24
C LYS A 539 58.42 0.54 -24.18
N THR A 540 57.87 0.24 -23.00
CA THR A 540 56.45 0.41 -22.68
C THR A 540 56.05 1.88 -22.83
N TRP A 541 54.76 2.17 -22.99
CA TRP A 541 54.31 3.53 -23.31
C TRP A 541 54.80 4.59 -22.30
N MET A 542 54.67 4.33 -20.99
CA MET A 542 55.20 5.20 -19.94
C MET A 542 56.74 5.30 -19.96
N GLY A 543 57.44 4.18 -20.20
CA GLY A 543 58.90 4.16 -20.28
C GLY A 543 59.45 4.93 -21.49
N ALA A 544 58.72 4.92 -22.61
CA ALA A 544 59.04 5.69 -23.80
C ALA A 544 58.82 7.20 -23.57
N ALA A 545 57.73 7.57 -22.88
CA ALA A 545 57.46 8.97 -22.51
C ALA A 545 58.59 9.54 -21.62
N ILE A 546 58.93 8.87 -20.52
CA ILE A 546 60.01 9.30 -19.61
C ILE A 546 61.35 9.43 -20.36
N LYS A 547 61.64 8.48 -21.26
CA LYS A 547 62.85 8.52 -22.07
C LYS A 547 62.84 9.67 -23.07
N ALA A 548 61.71 9.93 -23.73
CA ALA A 548 61.57 11.05 -24.67
C ALA A 548 61.74 12.40 -23.96
N LEU A 549 61.20 12.54 -22.75
CA LEU A 549 61.38 13.72 -21.91
C LEU A 549 62.87 13.95 -21.55
N ARG A 550 63.57 12.91 -21.11
CA ARG A 550 65.02 13.00 -20.77
C ARG A 550 65.89 13.41 -21.96
N HIS A 551 65.54 12.97 -23.17
CA HIS A 551 66.24 13.35 -24.40
C HIS A 551 65.71 14.66 -25.02
N ARG A 552 64.80 15.39 -24.35
CA ARG A 552 64.16 16.63 -24.83
C ARG A 552 63.37 16.48 -26.14
N HIS A 553 62.86 15.29 -26.42
CA HIS A 553 62.01 15.00 -27.56
C HIS A 553 60.55 15.29 -27.20
N PHE A 554 60.20 16.58 -27.06
CA PHE A 554 58.91 17.02 -26.51
C PHE A 554 57.68 16.52 -27.30
N VAL A 555 57.74 16.50 -28.64
CA VAL A 555 56.63 15.99 -29.48
C VAL A 555 56.39 14.50 -29.26
N LEU A 556 57.46 13.72 -29.14
CA LEU A 556 57.34 12.29 -28.85
C LEU A 556 56.87 12.06 -27.41
N PHE A 557 57.32 12.88 -26.46
CA PHE A 557 56.87 12.82 -25.07
C PHE A 557 55.35 13.01 -24.98
N THR A 558 54.81 14.06 -25.62
CA THR A 558 53.37 14.31 -25.64
C THR A 558 52.64 13.12 -26.25
N ILE A 559 53.06 12.60 -27.40
CA ILE A 559 52.38 11.46 -28.04
C ILE A 559 52.40 10.20 -27.17
N CYS A 560 53.54 9.85 -26.58
CA CYS A 560 53.67 8.67 -25.70
C CYS A 560 52.82 8.80 -24.43
N LEU A 561 52.72 10.01 -23.87
CA LEU A 561 51.86 10.30 -22.73
C LEU A 561 50.38 10.09 -23.09
N GLY A 562 50.00 10.41 -24.32
CA GLY A 562 48.65 10.18 -24.82
C GLY A 562 48.25 8.71 -24.84
N SER A 563 49.16 7.81 -25.20
CA SER A 563 48.90 6.37 -25.15
C SER A 563 48.60 5.89 -23.72
N THR A 564 49.24 6.50 -22.72
CA THR A 564 48.92 6.20 -21.31
C THR A 564 47.58 6.79 -20.88
N LEU A 565 47.24 8.00 -21.34
CA LEU A 565 45.97 8.65 -21.03
C LEU A 565 44.78 7.94 -21.71
N CYS A 566 44.94 7.35 -22.90
CA CYS A 566 43.89 6.54 -23.55
C CYS A 566 43.51 5.29 -22.74
N GLN A 567 44.45 4.71 -21.99
CA GLN A 567 44.12 3.59 -21.09
C GLN A 567 43.31 4.08 -19.89
N VAL A 568 43.67 5.23 -19.32
CA VAL A 568 42.91 5.87 -18.23
C VAL A 568 41.52 6.30 -18.72
N LEU A 569 41.42 6.81 -19.95
CA LEU A 569 40.15 7.17 -20.59
C LEU A 569 39.19 5.97 -20.62
N THR A 570 39.70 4.79 -20.98
CA THR A 570 38.89 3.56 -21.07
C THR A 570 38.32 3.15 -19.73
N VAL A 571 39.11 3.25 -18.66
CA VAL A 571 38.64 2.99 -17.29
C VAL A 571 37.61 4.04 -16.87
N SER A 572 37.88 5.32 -17.10
CA SER A 572 36.94 6.38 -16.71
C SER A 572 35.62 6.31 -17.47
N MET A 573 35.63 5.96 -18.75
CA MET A 573 34.43 5.79 -19.57
C MET A 573 33.57 4.60 -19.12
N SER A 574 34.17 3.56 -18.54
CA SER A 574 33.40 2.44 -17.98
C SER A 574 32.60 2.81 -16.73
N ALA A 575 33.06 3.84 -16.00
CA ALA A 575 32.43 4.36 -14.80
C ALA A 575 31.53 5.58 -15.08
N LEU A 576 31.22 5.86 -16.36
CA LEU A 576 30.53 7.09 -16.73
C LEU A 576 29.08 7.15 -16.21
N PHE A 577 28.39 6.02 -16.14
CA PHE A 577 26.98 5.94 -15.75
C PHE A 577 26.79 5.14 -14.45
N GLU A 578 26.01 5.70 -13.53
CA GLU A 578 25.58 5.08 -12.26
C GLU A 578 24.05 5.16 -12.14
N ARG A 579 23.44 4.26 -11.37
CA ARG A 579 21.99 4.29 -11.09
C ARG A 579 21.76 4.92 -9.71
N LYS A 580 20.88 5.92 -9.62
CA LYS A 580 20.46 6.52 -8.34
C LYS A 580 18.92 6.62 -8.27
N PRO A 581 18.30 6.30 -7.12
CA PRO A 581 16.88 6.56 -6.91
C PRO A 581 16.66 8.06 -6.78
N ASP A 582 15.70 8.60 -7.53
CA ASP A 582 15.29 10.01 -7.47
C ASP A 582 13.76 10.11 -7.37
N ILE A 583 13.27 11.21 -6.81
CA ILE A 583 11.84 11.48 -6.63
C ILE A 583 11.43 12.52 -7.67
N VAL A 584 10.67 12.09 -8.67
CA VAL A 584 10.11 13.01 -9.67
C VAL A 584 8.77 13.50 -9.16
N SER A 585 8.59 14.82 -9.21
CA SER A 585 7.31 15.46 -8.90
C SER A 585 6.71 16.04 -10.17
N GLU A 586 5.48 15.63 -10.50
CA GLU A 586 4.74 16.10 -11.65
C GLU A 586 3.45 16.79 -11.19
N GLN A 587 3.14 17.93 -11.81
CA GLN A 587 1.88 18.64 -11.55
C GLN A 587 0.83 18.15 -12.55
N VAL A 588 -0.23 17.53 -12.04
CA VAL A 588 -1.32 16.98 -12.85
C VAL A 588 -2.61 17.75 -12.54
N PRO A 589 -3.35 18.26 -13.55
CA PRO A 589 -4.65 18.85 -13.32
C PRO A 589 -5.66 17.79 -12.87
N ILE A 590 -6.39 18.08 -11.81
CA ILE A 590 -7.44 17.22 -11.24
C ILE A 590 -8.76 17.99 -11.16
N ASN A 591 -9.87 17.28 -11.34
CA ASN A 591 -11.20 17.87 -11.23
C ASN A 591 -11.81 17.56 -9.86
N ARG A 592 -12.41 18.58 -9.25
CA ARG A 592 -13.18 18.46 -8.02
C ARG A 592 -14.67 18.46 -8.33
N THR A 593 -15.39 17.57 -7.67
CA THR A 593 -16.85 17.42 -7.81
C THR A 593 -17.61 17.84 -6.56
N LEU A 594 -16.95 17.83 -5.39
CA LEU A 594 -17.55 18.06 -4.08
C LEU A 594 -17.01 19.32 -3.39
N GLU A 595 -17.82 19.86 -2.48
CA GLU A 595 -17.48 20.95 -1.56
C GLU A 595 -18.08 20.72 -0.16
N LEU A 596 -17.70 21.56 0.81
CA LEU A 596 -18.26 21.52 2.17
C LEU A 596 -19.75 21.82 2.13
N ARG A 597 -20.57 21.04 2.84
CA ARG A 597 -22.02 21.25 2.86
C ARG A 597 -22.39 22.57 3.54
N GLN A 598 -23.18 23.37 2.83
CA GLN A 598 -23.76 24.63 3.34
C GLN A 598 -25.28 24.55 3.48
N ILE A 599 -25.94 23.75 2.63
CA ILE A 599 -27.40 23.55 2.68
C ILE A 599 -27.76 22.35 3.57
N PRO A 600 -28.93 22.33 4.22
CA PRO A 600 -29.36 21.21 5.05
C PRO A 600 -29.65 19.94 4.23
N ILE A 601 -29.75 18.82 4.92
CA ILE A 601 -30.12 17.52 4.33
C ILE A 601 -31.64 17.42 4.28
N ILE A 602 -32.17 17.11 3.10
CA ILE A 602 -33.60 16.95 2.85
C ILE A 602 -33.99 15.49 3.11
N THR A 603 -34.99 15.27 3.94
CA THR A 603 -35.56 13.96 4.24
C THR A 603 -37.06 13.98 4.00
N ASP A 604 -37.55 13.10 3.13
CA ASP A 604 -38.98 12.98 2.87
C ASP A 604 -39.62 12.02 3.87
N ILE A 605 -40.69 12.47 4.54
CA ILE A 605 -41.45 11.69 5.51
C ILE A 605 -42.90 11.60 5.05
N THR A 606 -43.50 10.42 5.20
CA THR A 606 -44.93 10.20 5.03
C THR A 606 -45.57 10.00 6.40
N SER A 607 -46.36 10.97 6.86
CA SER A 607 -47.09 10.88 8.14
C SER A 607 -48.58 10.70 7.90
N ARG A 608 -49.20 9.81 8.67
CA ARG A 608 -50.65 9.53 8.62
C ARG A 608 -51.44 10.24 9.72
N ASN A 609 -50.77 10.79 10.75
CA ASN A 609 -51.40 11.51 11.86
C ASN A 609 -50.81 12.93 12.01
N ASP A 610 -51.70 13.91 12.25
CA ASP A 610 -51.41 15.34 12.48
C ASP A 610 -50.68 15.65 13.82
N SER A 611 -50.08 14.66 14.49
CA SER A 611 -49.40 14.88 15.77
C SER A 611 -48.02 15.51 15.55
N VAL A 612 -47.98 16.84 15.64
CA VAL A 612 -46.78 17.69 15.75
C VAL A 612 -45.80 17.09 16.78
N GLY A 613 -44.54 16.86 16.42
CA GLY A 613 -43.47 16.41 17.33
C GLY A 613 -42.97 14.97 17.14
N PHE A 614 -43.37 14.27 16.06
CA PHE A 614 -42.91 12.92 15.73
C PHE A 614 -41.86 12.88 14.61
N GLU A 615 -41.60 13.99 13.93
CA GLU A 615 -40.69 14.10 12.78
C GLU A 615 -39.25 13.69 13.10
N PRO A 616 -38.62 14.17 14.20
CA PRO A 616 -37.26 13.76 14.56
C PRO A 616 -37.11 12.25 14.70
N ARG A 617 -38.14 11.59 15.25
CA ARG A 617 -38.16 10.14 15.48
C ARG A 617 -38.19 9.37 14.16
N SER A 618 -39.03 9.80 13.21
CA SER A 618 -39.13 9.17 11.89
C SER A 618 -37.89 9.39 11.02
N ILE A 619 -37.20 10.53 11.17
CA ILE A 619 -35.91 10.76 10.50
C ILE A 619 -34.87 9.79 11.06
N MET A 620 -34.68 9.78 12.39
CA MET A 620 -33.71 8.91 13.06
C MET A 620 -33.95 7.42 12.79
N ASP A 621 -35.22 7.00 12.65
CA ASP A 621 -35.60 5.65 12.27
C ASP A 621 -34.98 5.22 10.92
N GLY A 622 -34.99 6.10 9.91
CA GLY A 622 -34.32 5.85 8.63
C GLY A 622 -32.80 5.76 8.75
N PHE A 623 -32.18 6.51 9.67
CA PHE A 623 -30.73 6.48 9.91
C PHE A 623 -30.27 5.18 10.60
N PHE A 624 -31.03 4.67 11.57
CA PHE A 624 -30.66 3.46 12.32
C PHE A 624 -31.00 2.14 11.63
N LYS A 625 -31.93 2.14 10.66
CA LYS A 625 -32.32 0.94 9.90
C LYS A 625 -31.24 0.41 8.94
N ASP A 626 -30.28 1.23 8.55
CA ASP A 626 -29.22 0.84 7.60
C ASP A 626 -28.04 0.15 8.30
N PHE A 627 -28.20 -1.15 8.58
CA PHE A 627 -27.21 -1.97 9.30
C PHE A 627 -25.86 -2.09 8.56
N ASN A 628 -25.86 -2.03 7.22
CA ASN A 628 -24.63 -2.15 6.43
C ASN A 628 -23.82 -0.84 6.38
N GLY A 629 -24.39 0.29 6.82
CA GLY A 629 -23.79 1.62 6.72
C GLY A 629 -23.87 2.50 7.96
N ASN A 630 -24.33 2.05 9.12
CA ASN A 630 -24.48 2.94 10.29
C ASN A 630 -23.12 3.47 10.80
N PHE A 631 -22.77 4.74 10.71
CA PHE A 631 -21.44 5.22 11.14
C PHE A 631 -21.05 4.84 12.59
N LEU A 632 -22.02 4.63 13.49
CA LEU A 632 -21.81 4.28 14.90
C LEU A 632 -20.99 2.99 15.07
N ASP A 633 -21.41 1.86 14.47
CA ASP A 633 -20.65 0.61 14.68
C ASP A 633 -19.27 0.65 14.02
N GLY A 634 -19.10 1.44 12.96
CA GLY A 634 -17.81 1.59 12.26
C GLY A 634 -16.78 2.26 13.17
N ALA A 635 -17.21 3.34 13.83
CA ALA A 635 -16.39 4.05 14.80
C ALA A 635 -16.09 3.19 16.04
N THR A 636 -17.10 2.48 16.56
CA THR A 636 -16.89 1.56 17.69
C THR A 636 -15.89 0.46 17.35
N VAL A 637 -15.97 -0.14 16.15
CA VAL A 637 -15.04 -1.18 15.70
C VAL A 637 -13.61 -0.63 15.54
N GLU A 638 -13.45 0.58 15.02
CA GLU A 638 -12.13 1.24 14.95
C GLU A 638 -11.52 1.38 16.34
N VAL A 639 -12.28 1.88 17.32
CA VAL A 639 -11.80 2.05 18.69
C VAL A 639 -11.52 0.70 19.36
N MET A 640 -12.35 -0.32 19.12
CA MET A 640 -12.20 -1.66 19.71
C MET A 640 -10.98 -2.41 19.20
N THR A 641 -10.71 -2.36 17.89
CA THR A 641 -9.75 -3.27 17.22
C THR A 641 -8.61 -2.53 16.53
N ASN A 642 -8.51 -1.21 16.68
CA ASN A 642 -7.58 -0.36 15.91
C ASN A 642 -7.71 -0.62 14.39
N ALA A 643 -8.97 -0.77 13.95
CA ALA A 643 -9.32 -1.16 12.60
C ALA A 643 -8.85 -0.13 11.56
N SER A 644 -8.91 -0.48 10.28
CA SER A 644 -8.57 0.46 9.21
C SER A 644 -9.47 1.71 9.28
N LYS A 645 -8.85 2.89 9.41
CA LYS A 645 -9.54 4.20 9.40
C LYS A 645 -10.28 4.45 8.08
N PRO A 646 -11.34 5.28 8.06
CA PRO A 646 -12.01 5.67 6.83
C PRO A 646 -11.04 6.29 5.81
N THR A 647 -11.23 6.00 4.52
CA THR A 647 -10.45 6.65 3.45
C THR A 647 -10.62 8.17 3.52
N TRP A 648 -9.60 8.93 3.11
CA TRP A 648 -9.64 10.40 3.22
C TRP A 648 -9.85 10.94 4.64
N SER A 649 -9.44 10.20 5.67
CA SER A 649 -9.38 10.67 7.05
C SER A 649 -8.00 10.37 7.67
N HIS A 650 -7.54 11.24 8.57
CA HIS A 650 -6.31 11.02 9.33
C HIS A 650 -6.34 11.79 10.67
N ASN A 651 -5.99 11.09 11.75
CA ASN A 651 -6.05 11.56 13.13
C ASN A 651 -7.44 12.07 13.53
N GLU A 652 -7.66 13.38 13.60
CA GLU A 652 -8.93 14.02 13.95
C GLU A 652 -9.65 14.65 12.75
N TRP A 653 -9.01 14.70 11.57
CA TRP A 653 -9.53 15.39 10.39
C TRP A 653 -10.08 14.43 9.33
N SER A 654 -11.17 14.84 8.70
CA SER A 654 -11.67 14.28 7.44
C SER A 654 -11.46 15.27 6.30
N PHE A 655 -11.15 14.75 5.11
CA PHE A 655 -10.80 15.53 3.93
C PHE A 655 -11.79 15.27 2.80
N ILE A 656 -12.04 16.27 1.95
CA ILE A 656 -12.90 16.07 0.78
C ILE A 656 -12.15 15.23 -0.27
N PRO A 657 -12.71 14.09 -0.72
CA PRO A 657 -12.06 13.23 -1.69
C PRO A 657 -12.04 13.84 -3.09
N VAL A 658 -10.99 13.53 -3.84
CA VAL A 658 -10.88 13.88 -5.27
C VAL A 658 -10.71 12.63 -6.13
N ASP A 659 -11.08 12.74 -7.41
CA ASP A 659 -10.92 11.64 -8.35
C ASP A 659 -9.45 11.48 -8.77
N LEU A 660 -8.82 10.39 -8.31
CA LEU A 660 -7.43 10.04 -8.60
C LEU A 660 -7.29 9.13 -9.84
N SER A 661 -8.39 8.72 -10.47
CA SER A 661 -8.37 7.82 -11.64
C SER A 661 -7.77 8.47 -12.89
N VAL A 662 -7.80 9.81 -12.96
CA VAL A 662 -7.23 10.61 -14.06
C VAL A 662 -5.70 10.50 -14.12
N ILE A 663 -5.05 10.17 -13.00
CA ILE A 663 -3.61 10.01 -12.94
C ILE A 663 -3.26 8.64 -13.56
N PRO A 664 -2.42 8.57 -14.61
CA PRO A 664 -2.04 7.29 -15.22
C PRO A 664 -1.24 6.41 -14.24
N ASP A 665 -1.42 5.09 -14.31
CA ASP A 665 -0.53 4.15 -13.61
C ASP A 665 0.84 4.17 -14.30
N MET A 666 1.84 4.72 -13.62
CA MET A 666 3.21 4.70 -14.12
C MET A 666 3.82 3.32 -13.83
N ASP A 667 3.72 2.43 -14.82
CA ASP A 667 4.31 1.09 -14.77
C ASP A 667 5.72 1.16 -15.41
N PRO A 668 6.82 1.10 -14.63
CA PRO A 668 8.17 1.23 -15.16
C PRO A 668 8.58 0.08 -16.09
N ALA A 669 7.78 -0.99 -16.18
CA ALA A 669 8.08 -2.19 -16.97
C ALA A 669 7.22 -2.35 -18.25
N ARG A 670 6.28 -1.44 -18.56
CA ARG A 670 5.35 -1.65 -19.68
C ARG A 670 6.01 -1.44 -21.05
N ARG A 671 6.15 -2.53 -21.80
CA ARG A 671 6.26 -2.50 -23.26
C ARG A 671 4.95 -1.95 -23.86
N PRO A 672 4.97 -1.16 -24.94
CA PRO A 672 3.77 -0.94 -25.74
C PRO A 672 3.38 -2.28 -26.39
N GLY A 673 2.38 -2.98 -25.84
CA GLY A 673 1.77 -4.17 -26.44
C GLY A 673 1.61 -5.43 -25.58
N ASP A 674 2.10 -5.48 -24.33
CA ASP A 674 1.93 -6.67 -23.48
C ASP A 674 0.61 -6.61 -22.67
N THR A 675 -0.18 -7.68 -22.78
CA THR A 675 -1.36 -7.95 -21.94
C THR A 675 -0.94 -8.21 -20.49
N ALA A 676 -1.68 -7.60 -19.55
CA ALA A 676 -1.39 -7.58 -18.12
C ALA A 676 -1.16 -8.98 -17.51
N ASN A 677 0.06 -9.27 -17.08
CA ASN A 677 0.32 -10.34 -16.11
C ASN A 677 0.00 -9.81 -14.70
N LYS A 678 -0.91 -10.49 -13.99
CA LYS A 678 -1.51 -10.12 -12.69
C LYS A 678 -0.56 -10.19 -11.47
N GLY A 679 0.71 -9.78 -11.59
CA GLY A 679 1.67 -9.94 -10.49
C GLY A 679 2.81 -8.92 -10.40
N THR A 680 2.74 -7.80 -11.14
CA THR A 680 3.78 -6.76 -11.07
C THR A 680 3.52 -5.82 -9.90
N VAL A 681 4.48 -5.76 -8.98
CA VAL A 681 4.51 -4.84 -7.82
C VAL A 681 4.53 -3.40 -8.35
N PHE A 682 3.42 -2.68 -8.18
CA PHE A 682 3.33 -1.26 -8.53
C PHE A 682 4.19 -0.44 -7.56
N SER A 683 4.89 0.57 -8.08
CA SER A 683 5.59 1.53 -7.22
C SER A 683 4.58 2.48 -6.56
N PRO A 684 4.63 2.71 -5.24
CA PRO A 684 3.68 3.57 -4.54
C PRO A 684 3.74 4.98 -5.13
N THR A 685 2.57 5.48 -5.54
CA THR A 685 2.40 6.82 -6.11
C THR A 685 1.67 7.68 -5.10
N ASN A 686 2.37 8.68 -4.58
CA ASN A 686 1.83 9.59 -3.57
C ASN A 686 1.36 10.87 -4.25
N VAL A 687 0.11 11.25 -3.99
CA VAL A 687 -0.55 12.40 -4.62
C VAL A 687 -0.85 13.44 -3.54
N THR A 688 -0.25 14.63 -3.66
CA THR A 688 -0.53 15.74 -2.75
C THR A 688 -1.58 16.67 -3.36
N VAL A 689 -2.66 16.94 -2.63
CA VAL A 689 -3.79 17.77 -3.07
C VAL A 689 -4.16 18.78 -1.98
N ASN A 690 -4.44 20.03 -2.36
CA ASN A 690 -4.98 21.03 -1.45
C ASN A 690 -6.50 20.85 -1.34
N THR A 691 -7.04 20.38 -0.24
CA THR A 691 -8.48 20.12 -0.08
C THR A 691 -8.98 20.67 1.25
N PRO A 692 -10.26 21.07 1.37
CA PRO A 692 -10.84 21.40 2.67
C PRO A 692 -10.82 20.18 3.61
N ALA A 693 -10.63 20.48 4.89
CA ALA A 693 -10.64 19.55 5.99
C ALA A 693 -11.73 19.97 6.98
N ILE A 694 -12.37 18.99 7.61
CA ILE A 694 -13.41 19.18 8.63
C ILE A 694 -13.13 18.27 9.83
N ARG A 695 -13.38 18.77 11.04
CA ARG A 695 -13.33 17.96 12.28
C ARG A 695 -14.40 18.39 13.27
N ALA A 696 -14.69 17.51 14.22
CA ALA A 696 -15.46 17.83 15.42
C ALA A 696 -14.55 17.78 16.66
N ARG A 697 -14.75 18.69 17.60
CA ARG A 697 -14.05 18.69 18.90
C ARG A 697 -15.00 19.06 20.03
N LEU A 698 -14.59 18.74 21.25
CA LEU A 698 -15.27 19.15 22.47
C LEU A 698 -14.55 20.29 23.17
N GLU A 699 -15.35 21.18 23.76
CA GLU A 699 -14.89 22.19 24.71
C GLU A 699 -15.60 21.92 26.04
N CYS A 700 -14.84 21.44 27.03
CA CYS A 700 -15.38 20.94 28.29
C CYS A 700 -14.94 21.78 29.49
N SER A 701 -15.82 21.90 30.47
CA SER A 701 -15.60 22.58 31.75
C SER A 701 -15.96 21.66 32.92
N VAL A 702 -15.35 21.92 34.08
CA VAL A 702 -15.62 21.19 35.33
C VAL A 702 -16.99 21.61 35.87
N ILE A 703 -17.75 20.65 36.42
CA ILE A 703 -19.03 20.90 37.09
C ILE A 703 -18.75 21.07 38.58
N GLU A 704 -18.90 22.27 39.13
CA GLU A 704 -18.56 22.56 40.53
C GLU A 704 -19.54 21.88 41.52
N GLU A 705 -20.80 21.73 41.13
CA GLU A 705 -21.89 21.15 41.92
C GLU A 705 -21.70 19.64 42.18
N MET A 706 -20.80 18.99 41.44
CA MET A 706 -20.41 17.59 41.64
C MET A 706 -19.75 17.34 43.01
N ALA A 707 -19.08 18.35 43.57
CA ALA A 707 -18.44 18.25 44.87
C ALA A 707 -19.46 18.07 46.02
N ASP A 708 -20.69 18.56 45.83
CA ASP A 708 -21.79 18.34 46.77
C ASP A 708 -22.54 17.03 46.44
N GLN A 709 -22.34 15.99 47.25
CA GLN A 709 -23.04 14.71 47.07
C GLN A 709 -24.57 14.86 47.16
N ASN A 710 -25.10 15.85 47.89
CA ASN A 710 -26.54 16.05 48.00
C ASN A 710 -27.16 16.56 46.69
N SER A 711 -26.37 17.13 45.79
CA SER A 711 -26.87 17.64 44.51
C SER A 711 -27.25 16.52 43.55
N TRP A 712 -26.67 15.32 43.71
CA TRP A 712 -26.86 14.19 42.79
C TRP A 712 -27.17 12.83 43.44
N LEU A 713 -26.88 12.63 44.73
CA LEU A 713 -27.12 11.39 45.45
C LEU A 713 -28.37 11.48 46.33
N ALA A 714 -29.27 10.50 46.20
CA ALA A 714 -30.38 10.26 47.11
C ALA A 714 -29.96 9.27 48.21
N THR A 715 -30.40 9.49 49.45
CA THR A 715 -30.19 8.55 50.55
C THR A 715 -31.51 7.90 50.92
N TYR A 716 -31.59 6.58 50.84
CA TYR A 716 -32.73 5.80 51.28
C TYR A 716 -32.47 5.18 52.65
N LYS A 717 -33.51 5.12 53.47
CA LYS A 717 -33.48 4.50 54.81
C LYS A 717 -34.62 3.49 54.89
N ASP A 718 -34.31 2.32 55.45
CA ASP A 718 -35.28 1.26 55.76
C ASP A 718 -36.09 0.74 54.57
N LEU A 719 -35.45 0.55 53.41
CA LEU A 719 -36.08 -0.09 52.24
C LEU A 719 -36.43 -1.56 52.55
N LYS A 720 -37.62 -1.99 52.14
CA LYS A 720 -38.15 -3.34 52.37
C LYS A 720 -38.32 -4.09 51.06
N THR A 721 -37.93 -5.36 51.05
CA THR A 721 -38.23 -6.28 49.94
C THR A 721 -38.86 -7.56 50.48
N ARG A 722 -39.86 -8.05 49.75
CA ARG A 722 -40.46 -9.37 49.97
C ARG A 722 -39.72 -10.41 49.14
N GLU A 723 -38.86 -11.19 49.76
CA GLU A 723 -38.27 -12.35 49.09
C GLU A 723 -39.34 -13.44 48.89
N ARG A 724 -39.16 -14.26 47.85
CA ARG A 724 -40.08 -15.35 47.43
C ARG A 724 -40.38 -16.35 48.57
N ASN A 725 -39.63 -16.30 49.66
CA ASN A 725 -39.75 -17.08 50.90
C ASN A 725 -40.11 -16.23 52.14
N GLN A 726 -41.15 -15.38 52.11
CA GLN A 726 -41.81 -14.77 53.29
C GLN A 726 -40.95 -13.96 54.30
N SER A 727 -39.62 -13.86 54.17
CA SER A 727 -38.76 -13.01 55.00
C SER A 727 -38.63 -11.62 54.39
N ILE A 728 -38.89 -10.61 55.21
CA ILE A 728 -38.64 -9.19 54.85
C ILE A 728 -37.16 -8.93 55.08
N THR A 729 -36.40 -8.67 54.01
CA THR A 729 -35.01 -8.23 54.10
C THR A 729 -35.00 -6.70 54.19
N LEU A 730 -34.41 -6.15 55.26
CA LEU A 730 -34.38 -4.70 55.51
C LEU A 730 -33.00 -4.11 55.20
N LEU A 731 -32.96 -3.14 54.29
CA LEU A 731 -31.77 -2.31 54.01
C LEU A 731 -31.79 -1.05 54.88
N LYS A 732 -30.95 -1.01 55.92
CA LYS A 732 -30.91 0.11 56.89
C LYS A 732 -30.52 1.45 56.25
N LYS A 733 -29.57 1.43 55.32
CA LYS A 733 -29.08 2.62 54.62
C LYS A 733 -28.58 2.21 53.25
N SER A 734 -29.03 2.90 52.22
CA SER A 734 -28.51 2.75 50.86
C SER A 734 -28.53 4.09 50.15
N TYR A 735 -27.81 4.16 49.04
CA TYR A 735 -27.71 5.37 48.22
C TYR A 735 -28.27 5.09 46.84
N GLY A 736 -29.08 5.99 46.31
CA GLY A 736 -29.53 5.94 44.93
C GLY A 736 -29.11 7.18 44.17
N ILE A 737 -29.09 7.08 42.86
CA ILE A 737 -28.86 8.22 41.99
C ILE A 737 -30.19 8.96 41.83
N LYS A 738 -30.20 10.29 42.02
CA LYS A 738 -31.41 11.09 41.81
C LYS A 738 -31.79 11.07 40.33
N SER A 739 -33.09 11.05 40.03
CA SER A 739 -33.60 11.15 38.66
C SER A 739 -33.34 12.52 38.01
N SER A 740 -33.09 13.54 38.82
CA SER A 740 -32.61 14.85 38.40
C SER A 740 -31.44 15.32 39.27
N PHE A 741 -30.42 15.88 38.62
CA PHE A 741 -29.21 16.41 39.24
C PHE A 741 -29.21 17.94 39.23
N PHE A 742 -28.42 18.54 40.13
CA PHE A 742 -28.06 19.97 40.12
C PHE A 742 -29.25 20.93 39.99
N GLN A 743 -30.39 20.57 40.58
CA GLN A 743 -31.55 21.44 40.60
C GLN A 743 -31.20 22.71 41.39
N GLU A 744 -31.12 23.86 40.71
CA GLU A 744 -31.13 25.13 41.41
C GLU A 744 -32.43 25.22 42.21
N LEU A 745 -32.33 25.37 43.53
CA LEU A 745 -33.42 25.82 44.38
C LEU A 745 -33.75 27.28 44.00
N LYS A 746 -34.36 27.48 42.84
CA LYS A 746 -35.09 28.71 42.51
C LYS A 746 -36.56 28.39 42.33
N SER A 747 -37.34 29.14 43.09
CA SER A 747 -38.76 29.04 43.34
C SER A 747 -39.63 29.12 42.08
N SER A 748 -40.63 28.24 42.01
CA SER A 748 -41.98 28.42 41.45
C SER A 748 -42.21 29.05 40.07
N ASP A 749 -41.21 29.22 39.21
CA ASP A 749 -41.41 29.50 37.79
C ASP A 749 -41.03 28.27 36.96
N SER A 750 -41.78 28.03 35.89
CA SER A 750 -41.81 26.81 35.08
C SER A 750 -40.52 26.44 34.32
N ASP A 751 -39.42 27.17 34.55
CA ASP A 751 -38.15 27.03 33.84
C ASP A 751 -37.02 26.62 34.79
N SER A 752 -37.26 25.63 35.66
CA SER A 752 -36.18 25.07 36.47
C SER A 752 -35.25 24.23 35.58
N GLU A 753 -34.01 24.68 35.39
CA GLU A 753 -32.91 23.91 34.79
C GLU A 753 -32.65 22.65 35.63
N SER A 754 -33.36 21.56 35.33
CA SER A 754 -33.15 20.26 35.98
C SER A 754 -32.41 19.34 35.03
N MET A 755 -31.26 18.83 35.46
CA MET A 755 -30.49 17.86 34.69
C MET A 755 -31.12 16.49 34.88
N ASN A 756 -31.95 16.05 33.93
CA ASN A 756 -32.53 14.71 33.98
C ASN A 756 -31.41 13.67 33.82
N THR A 757 -31.35 12.68 34.71
CA THR A 757 -30.86 11.37 34.27
C THR A 757 -31.80 10.95 33.16
N SER A 758 -31.25 10.53 32.02
CA SER A 758 -31.95 9.78 30.97
C SER A 758 -33.23 9.15 31.51
N ARG A 759 -34.38 9.78 31.21
CA ARG A 759 -35.68 9.57 31.87
C ARG A 759 -35.87 8.13 32.32
N ASP A 760 -36.11 7.88 33.61
CA ASP A 760 -36.76 6.67 34.16
C ASP A 760 -36.51 5.34 33.43
N PHE A 761 -35.30 5.07 32.94
CA PHE A 761 -34.93 3.70 32.57
C PHE A 761 -34.24 3.14 33.78
N GLU A 762 -34.95 2.24 34.46
CA GLU A 762 -34.41 1.26 35.39
C GLU A 762 -32.98 0.94 34.96
N PHE A 763 -31.98 1.33 35.76
CA PHE A 763 -30.61 0.92 35.51
C PHE A 763 -30.61 -0.60 35.50
N GLY A 764 -30.67 -1.20 34.30
CA GLY A 764 -30.68 -2.64 34.14
C GLY A 764 -29.52 -3.25 34.93
N CYS A 765 -29.75 -4.42 35.53
CA CYS A 765 -28.79 -5.09 36.41
C CYS A 765 -27.41 -5.19 35.77
N CYS A 766 -26.40 -4.64 36.44
CA CYS A 766 -24.99 -4.75 36.03
C CYS A 766 -24.08 -4.79 37.25
N ALA A 767 -24.46 -5.48 38.31
CA ALA A 767 -23.58 -5.69 39.46
C ALA A 767 -22.85 -7.02 39.28
N ASN A 768 -21.51 -7.01 39.34
CA ASN A 768 -20.73 -8.25 39.34
C ASN A 768 -20.95 -9.00 40.67
N GLY A 769 -21.68 -10.11 40.64
CA GLY A 769 -21.97 -10.93 41.81
C GLY A 769 -23.14 -11.89 41.60
N THR A 770 -23.41 -12.71 42.62
CA THR A 770 -24.61 -13.56 42.63
C THR A 770 -25.88 -12.72 42.84
N GLU A 771 -26.98 -13.09 42.14
CA GLU A 771 -28.30 -12.48 42.34
C GLU A 771 -28.62 -12.44 43.84
N GLY A 772 -28.79 -11.23 44.39
CA GLY A 772 -28.99 -11.05 45.84
C GLY A 772 -27.92 -10.24 46.56
N ASN A 773 -26.71 -10.08 46.01
CA ASN A 773 -25.63 -9.37 46.69
C ASN A 773 -25.28 -8.03 46.01
N PHE A 774 -24.72 -7.10 46.78
CA PHE A 774 -24.10 -5.90 46.22
C PHE A 774 -22.82 -6.27 45.48
N GLY A 775 -22.78 -5.96 44.19
CA GLY A 775 -21.64 -6.21 43.32
C GLY A 775 -21.04 -4.90 42.82
N MET A 776 -19.77 -4.92 42.42
CA MET A 776 -19.20 -3.74 41.74
C MET A 776 -19.96 -3.49 40.44
N ALA A 777 -20.40 -2.25 40.26
CA ALA A 777 -21.15 -1.78 39.11
C ALA A 777 -20.52 -0.48 38.57
N THR A 778 -20.37 -0.42 37.26
CA THR A 778 -19.89 0.74 36.51
C THR A 778 -20.97 1.19 35.54
N ILE A 779 -21.41 2.44 35.65
CA ILE A 779 -22.51 3.01 34.88
C ILE A 779 -22.01 4.26 34.15
N ALA A 780 -22.19 4.34 32.84
CA ALA A 780 -21.70 5.48 32.05
C ALA A 780 -22.60 5.81 30.85
N TYR A 781 -22.94 7.10 30.72
CA TYR A 781 -23.82 7.60 29.65
C TYR A 781 -23.53 9.07 29.32
N TRP A 782 -23.92 9.53 28.14
CA TRP A 782 -23.89 10.96 27.78
C TRP A 782 -25.29 11.59 27.84
N SER A 783 -25.54 12.51 28.77
CA SER A 783 -26.85 13.17 28.89
C SER A 783 -26.85 14.60 28.37
N VAL A 784 -27.91 15.01 27.69
CA VAL A 784 -28.09 16.40 27.23
C VAL A 784 -28.50 17.30 28.39
N PHE A 785 -27.99 18.54 28.39
CA PHE A 785 -28.33 19.57 29.38
C PHE A 785 -29.64 20.26 28.96
N ASN A 786 -30.61 20.38 29.89
CA ASN A 786 -31.92 21.04 29.68
C ASN A 786 -32.91 20.30 28.74
N SER A 787 -33.24 19.02 29.02
CA SER A 787 -34.31 18.33 28.30
C SER A 787 -35.69 18.73 28.83
N THR A 788 -36.47 19.47 28.04
CA THR A 788 -37.85 19.82 28.39
C THR A 788 -38.75 18.56 28.45
N ARG A 789 -39.96 18.68 29.03
CA ARG A 789 -40.95 17.60 29.12
C ARG A 789 -41.36 17.01 27.75
N GLU A 790 -41.03 17.64 26.63
CA GLU A 790 -41.41 17.19 25.29
C GLU A 790 -40.38 16.25 24.60
N GLY A 791 -39.18 16.07 25.18
CA GLY A 791 -38.19 15.08 24.73
C GLY A 791 -36.89 15.70 24.17
N LEU A 792 -35.87 14.85 23.93
CA LEU A 792 -34.52 15.23 23.47
C LEU A 792 -34.45 16.10 22.20
N PHE A 793 -35.50 16.07 21.36
CA PHE A 793 -35.39 16.51 19.97
C PHE A 793 -35.73 17.98 19.75
N GLY A 794 -36.33 18.66 20.73
CA GLY A 794 -36.77 20.05 20.59
C GLY A 794 -37.76 20.26 19.43
N GLY A 795 -38.40 21.42 19.39
CA GLY A 795 -39.03 21.92 18.17
C GLY A 795 -38.01 22.61 17.26
N GLN A 796 -38.51 23.19 16.17
CA GLN A 796 -37.73 24.03 15.25
C GLN A 796 -37.05 25.22 15.94
N ASP A 797 -37.59 25.66 17.08
CA ASP A 797 -37.11 26.77 17.92
C ASP A 797 -36.01 26.38 18.93
N SER A 798 -35.45 25.16 18.87
CA SER A 798 -34.43 24.74 19.84
C SER A 798 -33.05 25.36 19.58
N ASP A 799 -32.39 25.78 20.66
CA ASP A 799 -31.02 26.33 20.60
C ASP A 799 -29.99 25.21 20.37
N TRP A 800 -29.28 25.26 19.22
CA TRP A 800 -28.19 24.35 18.86
C TRP A 800 -26.87 25.11 18.66
N PRO A 801 -25.70 24.51 18.97
CA PRO A 801 -25.51 23.16 19.50
C PRO A 801 -25.88 22.99 20.98
N VAL A 802 -26.45 21.84 21.33
CA VAL A 802 -26.79 21.51 22.71
C VAL A 802 -25.54 21.14 23.53
N THR A 803 -25.50 21.63 24.78
CA THR A 803 -24.48 21.22 25.76
C THR A 803 -24.87 19.86 26.34
N PHE A 804 -23.89 18.99 26.58
CA PHE A 804 -24.11 17.65 27.12
C PHE A 804 -23.04 17.28 28.15
N ILE A 805 -23.30 16.19 28.87
CA ILE A 805 -22.50 15.77 30.02
C ILE A 805 -22.17 14.28 29.87
N PRO A 806 -20.92 13.92 29.51
CA PRO A 806 -20.40 12.60 29.76
C PRO A 806 -20.27 12.36 31.27
N LYS A 807 -20.78 11.24 31.76
CA LYS A 807 -20.70 10.84 33.18
C LYS A 807 -20.19 9.41 33.33
N TRP A 808 -19.38 9.19 34.34
CA TRP A 808 -18.80 7.90 34.72
C TRP A 808 -19.03 7.65 36.21
N ILE A 809 -19.75 6.59 36.55
CA ILE A 809 -20.15 6.26 37.92
C ILE A 809 -19.67 4.86 38.27
N ARG A 810 -19.07 4.69 39.45
CA ARG A 810 -18.58 3.40 39.94
C ARG A 810 -18.89 3.20 41.42
N GLY A 811 -19.46 2.06 41.77
CA GLY A 811 -19.78 1.72 43.16
C GLY A 811 -20.34 0.31 43.32
N LYS A 812 -20.54 -0.13 44.57
CA LYS A 812 -21.17 -1.42 44.86
C LYS A 812 -22.69 -1.29 44.80
N GLY A 813 -23.29 -1.76 43.72
CA GLY A 813 -24.71 -1.61 43.41
C GLY A 813 -25.49 -2.93 43.38
N ARG A 814 -26.83 -2.83 43.46
CA ARG A 814 -27.78 -3.94 43.24
C ARG A 814 -29.14 -3.36 42.85
N LEU A 815 -29.92 -4.08 42.03
CA LEU A 815 -31.35 -3.84 41.89
C LEU A 815 -32.11 -4.24 43.17
N TRP A 816 -33.02 -3.39 43.60
CA TRP A 816 -33.82 -3.57 44.80
C TRP A 816 -35.30 -3.34 44.51
N ASN A 817 -36.14 -4.33 44.83
CA ASN A 817 -37.57 -4.28 44.59
C ASN A 817 -38.23 -3.70 45.85
N ASP A 818 -38.70 -2.45 45.79
CA ASP A 818 -39.32 -1.78 46.94
C ASP A 818 -40.82 -2.08 47.04
N GLU A 819 -41.24 -2.75 48.11
CA GLU A 819 -42.62 -3.20 48.32
C GLU A 819 -43.61 -2.04 48.51
N ASP A 820 -43.15 -0.89 49.03
CA ASP A 820 -43.99 0.27 49.30
C ASP A 820 -44.25 1.15 48.04
N SER A 821 -43.49 0.95 46.96
CA SER A 821 -43.51 1.80 45.75
C SER A 821 -44.36 1.27 44.58
N GLY A 822 -44.87 0.04 44.66
CA GLY A 822 -45.80 -0.54 43.68
C GLY A 822 -45.20 -0.83 42.30
N ASP A 823 -44.27 -1.80 42.23
CA ASP A 823 -43.67 -2.41 41.02
C ASP A 823 -42.45 -1.72 40.35
N VAL A 824 -41.75 -0.76 40.99
CA VAL A 824 -40.53 -0.18 40.39
C VAL A 824 -39.26 -0.69 41.07
N ASP A 825 -38.39 -1.38 40.30
CA ASP A 825 -37.07 -1.81 40.78
C ASP A 825 -36.12 -0.61 40.84
N VAL A 826 -35.58 -0.32 42.04
CA VAL A 826 -34.65 0.79 42.26
C VAL A 826 -33.21 0.26 42.32
N PHE A 827 -32.32 0.80 41.51
CA PHE A 827 -30.89 0.48 41.61
C PHE A 827 -30.26 1.27 42.75
N VAL A 828 -29.73 0.55 43.74
CA VAL A 828 -29.18 1.13 44.98
C VAL A 828 -27.73 0.70 45.18
N PHE A 829 -26.96 1.56 45.83
CA PHE A 829 -25.59 1.35 46.22
C PHE A 829 -25.45 1.16 47.74
N GLU A 830 -24.56 0.26 48.13
CA GLU A 830 -24.21 0.00 49.54
C GLU A 830 -23.54 1.23 50.18
N GLU A 831 -22.62 1.84 49.43
CA GLU A 831 -21.86 3.04 49.81
C GLU A 831 -22.06 4.13 48.75
N ALA A 832 -21.74 5.38 49.10
CA ALA A 832 -21.79 6.47 48.13
C ALA A 832 -20.85 6.15 46.95
N PRO A 833 -21.37 6.07 45.70
CA PRO A 833 -20.56 5.75 44.55
C PRO A 833 -19.60 6.92 44.24
N ARG A 834 -18.52 6.63 43.51
CA ARG A 834 -17.65 7.65 42.92
C ARG A 834 -18.20 8.03 41.56
N MET A 835 -18.25 9.32 41.27
CA MET A 835 -18.74 9.85 39.99
C MET A 835 -17.80 10.93 39.47
N GLN A 836 -17.53 10.92 38.17
CA GLN A 836 -16.88 12.00 37.44
C GLN A 836 -17.75 12.39 36.26
N ALA A 837 -17.84 13.70 35.98
CA ALA A 837 -18.59 14.24 34.86
C ALA A 837 -17.92 15.53 34.35
N ALA A 838 -18.24 15.92 33.11
CA ALA A 838 -17.76 17.17 32.50
C ALA A 838 -18.89 17.83 31.72
N ARG A 839 -18.96 19.17 31.71
CA ARG A 839 -19.93 19.92 30.90
C ARG A 839 -19.27 20.27 29.57
N CYS A 840 -19.74 19.68 28.48
CA CYS A 840 -19.10 19.73 27.17
C CYS A 840 -20.02 20.35 26.09
N SER A 841 -19.47 21.26 25.30
CA SER A 841 -20.12 21.84 24.13
C SER A 841 -19.41 21.39 22.85
N PRO A 842 -20.15 20.92 21.83
CA PRO A 842 -19.53 20.45 20.60
C PRO A 842 -19.25 21.57 19.61
N ILE A 843 -18.13 21.46 18.91
CA ILE A 843 -17.71 22.43 17.89
C ILE A 843 -17.30 21.67 16.63
N ILE A 844 -17.91 22.01 15.50
CA ILE A 844 -17.49 21.55 14.17
C ILE A 844 -16.75 22.70 13.50
N GLU A 845 -15.54 22.44 13.03
CA GLU A 845 -14.68 23.46 12.43
C GLU A 845 -14.01 22.94 11.15
N THR A 846 -13.66 23.89 10.28
CA THR A 846 -13.10 23.61 8.95
C THR A 846 -11.81 24.39 8.72
N ALA A 847 -10.93 23.83 7.91
CA ALA A 847 -9.69 24.48 7.49
C ALA A 847 -9.29 23.99 6.09
N ALA A 848 -8.52 24.77 5.35
CA ALA A 848 -7.84 24.31 4.14
C ALA A 848 -6.61 23.48 4.53
N ALA A 849 -6.41 22.34 3.86
CA ALA A 849 -5.29 21.44 4.12
C ALA A 849 -4.58 21.04 2.83
N ALA A 850 -3.28 20.80 2.90
CA ALA A 850 -2.51 20.08 1.89
C ALA A 850 -2.36 18.62 2.36
N VAL A 851 -2.91 17.68 1.59
CA VAL A 851 -3.05 16.27 1.99
C VAL A 851 -2.30 15.39 1.00
N THR A 852 -1.44 14.52 1.50
CA THR A 852 -0.74 13.50 0.72
C THR A 852 -1.50 12.20 0.85
N VAL A 853 -2.10 11.76 -0.25
CA VAL A 853 -2.91 10.56 -0.35
C VAL A 853 -2.23 9.56 -1.25
N GLU A 854 -2.27 8.30 -0.87
CA GLU A 854 -1.83 7.22 -1.73
C GLU A 854 -2.91 6.84 -2.74
N LYS A 855 -2.53 6.73 -4.01
CA LYS A 855 -3.47 6.57 -5.12
C LYS A 855 -4.39 5.34 -5.00
N GLN A 856 -3.87 4.18 -4.58
CA GLN A 856 -4.61 2.90 -4.62
C GLN A 856 -5.53 2.72 -3.40
N SER A 857 -4.98 2.84 -2.18
CA SER A 857 -5.76 2.72 -0.93
C SER A 857 -6.70 3.88 -0.70
N LYS A 858 -6.39 5.07 -1.26
CA LYS A 858 -7.00 6.34 -0.87
C LYS A 858 -6.79 6.66 0.62
N ALA A 859 -5.78 6.03 1.24
CA ALA A 859 -5.35 6.32 2.60
C ALA A 859 -4.54 7.62 2.61
N VAL A 860 -4.74 8.42 3.65
CA VAL A 860 -3.99 9.65 3.86
C VAL A 860 -2.71 9.29 4.60
N GLU A 861 -1.56 9.56 3.99
CA GLU A 861 -0.24 9.31 4.58
C GLU A 861 0.22 10.46 5.47
N SER A 862 -0.05 11.70 5.04
CA SER A 862 0.27 12.90 5.83
C SER A 862 -0.56 14.09 5.39
N TYR A 863 -0.72 15.08 6.28
CA TYR A 863 -1.44 16.31 5.98
C TYR A 863 -0.79 17.53 6.64
N ARG A 864 -1.09 18.72 6.12
CA ARG A 864 -0.71 20.01 6.69
C ARG A 864 -1.87 20.99 6.59
N ILE A 865 -2.33 21.52 7.72
CA ILE A 865 -3.35 22.56 7.77
C ILE A 865 -2.72 23.90 7.34
N LEU A 866 -3.38 24.63 6.44
CA LEU A 866 -2.85 25.82 5.77
C LEU A 866 -3.30 27.14 6.41
N ASN A 867 -4.45 27.15 7.07
CA ASN A 867 -5.05 28.31 7.73
C ASN A 867 -5.62 27.94 9.10
N SER A 868 -5.86 28.93 9.95
CA SER A 868 -6.50 28.70 11.25
C SER A 868 -7.91 28.11 11.07
N PRO A 869 -8.30 27.10 11.87
CA PRO A 869 -9.64 26.54 11.83
C PRO A 869 -10.72 27.57 12.11
N VAL A 870 -11.84 27.48 11.38
CA VAL A 870 -13.01 28.34 11.53
C VAL A 870 -14.24 27.48 11.85
N PRO A 871 -15.08 27.86 12.84
CA PRO A 871 -16.35 27.17 13.11
C PRO A 871 -17.25 27.11 11.88
N ALA A 872 -17.91 25.97 11.68
CA ALA A 872 -18.83 25.74 10.57
C ALA A 872 -20.27 25.98 11.00
N ASP A 873 -20.73 27.24 10.92
CA ASP A 873 -22.08 27.62 11.36
C ASP A 873 -23.19 26.85 10.61
N SER A 874 -22.94 26.48 9.33
CA SER A 874 -23.88 25.69 8.50
C SER A 874 -24.24 24.33 9.11
N ALA A 875 -23.40 23.81 10.01
CA ALA A 875 -23.67 22.55 10.72
C ALA A 875 -24.88 22.64 11.66
N TRP A 876 -25.31 23.85 12.03
CA TRP A 876 -26.31 24.09 13.08
C TRP A 876 -27.47 25.00 12.64
N MET A 877 -27.48 25.52 11.41
CA MET A 877 -28.47 26.51 10.95
C MET A 877 -29.92 26.01 10.90
N GLU A 878 -30.14 24.74 10.56
CA GLU A 878 -31.48 24.18 10.33
C GLU A 878 -31.80 23.02 11.27
N VAL A 879 -32.90 23.17 12.00
CA VAL A 879 -33.39 22.20 12.99
C VAL A 879 -34.80 21.78 12.59
N PHE A 880 -34.91 20.68 11.84
CA PHE A 880 -36.19 20.09 11.40
C PHE A 880 -37.15 21.03 10.66
N GLY A 881 -36.64 21.91 9.80
CA GLY A 881 -37.49 22.80 8.98
C GLY A 881 -38.49 22.03 8.14
N ARG A 882 -39.79 22.29 8.31
CA ARG A 882 -40.87 21.56 7.64
C ARG A 882 -41.26 22.25 6.33
N HIS A 883 -41.24 21.51 5.23
CA HIS A 883 -41.66 21.98 3.90
C HIS A 883 -42.85 21.14 3.42
N GLN A 884 -43.99 21.79 3.18
CA GLN A 884 -45.22 21.09 2.79
C GLN A 884 -45.70 21.51 1.38
N PRO A 885 -46.13 20.56 0.53
CA PRO A 885 -46.72 20.88 -0.77
C PRO A 885 -48.13 21.46 -0.62
N THR A 886 -48.35 22.66 -1.16
CA THR A 886 -49.68 23.27 -1.34
C THR A 886 -50.37 22.77 -2.61
N PRO A 887 -51.70 22.47 -2.64
CA PRO A 887 -52.69 22.68 -1.57
C PRO A 887 -53.12 21.38 -0.84
N MET A 888 -53.53 21.54 0.43
CA MET A 888 -54.11 20.50 1.30
C MET A 888 -55.41 19.92 0.70
N THR A 889 -55.36 18.82 -0.04
CA THR A 889 -56.52 17.92 -0.18
C THR A 889 -56.49 16.93 0.98
N ARG A 890 -57.23 17.23 2.05
CA ARG A 890 -57.45 16.32 3.18
C ARG A 890 -58.22 15.08 2.72
N SER A 891 -57.51 14.03 2.33
CA SER A 891 -58.07 12.67 2.32
C SER A 891 -57.46 11.91 3.49
N TYR A 892 -58.29 11.57 4.48
CA TYR A 892 -57.89 10.88 5.71
C TYR A 892 -57.28 9.47 5.46
N SER A 893 -57.31 8.97 4.22
CA SER A 893 -56.83 7.64 3.82
C SER A 893 -55.39 7.61 3.31
N ASP A 894 -54.89 8.71 2.73
CA ASP A 894 -53.59 8.80 2.08
C ASP A 894 -52.74 9.82 2.86
N GLY A 895 -51.85 9.34 3.73
CA GLY A 895 -51.02 10.21 4.58
C GLY A 895 -50.30 11.32 3.80
N PHE A 896 -49.99 12.43 4.48
CA PHE A 896 -49.33 13.57 3.86
C PHE A 896 -47.81 13.31 3.76
N GLY A 897 -47.25 13.52 2.57
CA GLY A 897 -45.81 13.62 2.38
C GLY A 897 -45.32 15.03 2.71
N SER A 898 -44.36 15.15 3.62
CA SER A 898 -43.67 16.39 3.96
C SER A 898 -42.16 16.21 3.83
N SER A 899 -41.48 17.17 3.22
CA SER A 899 -40.01 17.20 3.18
C SER A 899 -39.50 17.98 4.38
N ILE A 900 -38.53 17.43 5.10
CA ILE A 900 -37.93 18.08 6.27
C ILE A 900 -36.46 18.29 6.04
N THR A 901 -35.98 19.48 6.37
CA THR A 901 -34.58 19.86 6.26
C THR A 901 -33.90 19.85 7.61
N THR A 902 -32.70 19.28 7.70
CA THR A 902 -31.92 19.27 8.93
C THR A 902 -30.43 19.45 8.63
N SER A 903 -29.75 20.32 9.37
CA SER A 903 -28.31 20.50 9.23
C SER A 903 -27.54 19.24 9.67
N TYR A 904 -26.38 19.02 9.06
CA TYR A 904 -25.59 17.79 9.25
C TYR A 904 -25.01 17.67 10.67
N GLY A 905 -24.70 18.78 11.35
CA GLY A 905 -24.23 18.77 12.74
C GLY A 905 -25.34 18.34 13.70
N VAL A 906 -26.53 18.91 13.52
CA VAL A 906 -27.75 18.52 14.27
C VAL A 906 -28.01 17.02 14.09
N LEU A 907 -28.04 16.52 12.85
CA LEU A 907 -28.25 15.09 12.57
C LEU A 907 -27.18 14.18 13.21
N PHE A 908 -25.91 14.58 13.17
CA PHE A 908 -24.83 13.80 13.78
C PHE A 908 -25.01 13.67 15.31
N PHE A 909 -25.23 14.77 16.01
CA PHE A 909 -25.38 14.75 17.47
C PHE A 909 -26.69 14.10 17.91
N LEU A 910 -27.77 14.29 17.16
CA LEU A 910 -29.01 13.57 17.39
C LEU A 910 -28.83 12.06 17.27
N ALA A 911 -28.08 11.58 16.28
CA ALA A 911 -27.78 10.18 16.13
C ALA A 911 -26.93 9.63 17.29
N LEU A 912 -26.06 10.45 17.92
CA LEU A 912 -25.32 10.08 19.13
C LEU A 912 -26.21 10.05 20.38
N PHE A 913 -27.07 11.05 20.59
CA PHE A 913 -27.89 11.16 21.81
C PHE A 913 -29.15 10.29 21.80
N SER A 914 -29.65 9.93 20.61
CA SER A 914 -30.74 8.94 20.48
C SER A 914 -30.36 7.55 21.02
N LEU A 915 -29.06 7.30 21.25
CA LEU A 915 -28.53 6.09 21.88
C LEU A 915 -28.69 6.09 23.41
N VAL A 916 -28.97 7.25 24.00
CA VAL A 916 -28.84 7.48 25.45
C VAL A 916 -30.18 7.64 26.16
N GLU A 917 -31.22 8.15 25.49
CA GLU A 917 -32.57 8.19 26.04
C GLU A 917 -33.58 7.59 25.04
N PRO A 918 -33.92 6.29 25.16
CA PRO A 918 -35.03 5.75 24.40
C PRO A 918 -36.30 6.42 24.93
N ALA A 919 -36.92 7.37 24.24
CA ALA A 919 -38.17 7.94 24.74
C ALA A 919 -39.17 6.81 25.05
N ARG A 920 -39.87 6.87 26.20
CA ARG A 920 -40.80 5.87 26.78
C ARG A 920 -41.87 5.26 25.83
N SER A 921 -41.93 5.70 24.57
CA SER A 921 -42.88 5.25 23.55
C SER A 921 -42.22 4.79 22.25
N VAL A 922 -40.89 4.62 22.20
CA VAL A 922 -40.23 4.25 20.95
C VAL A 922 -40.27 2.74 20.79
N PHE A 923 -40.91 2.35 19.70
CA PHE A 923 -41.03 1.04 19.07
C PHE A 923 -39.68 0.38 18.70
N TYR A 924 -38.67 0.48 19.55
CA TYR A 924 -37.34 -0.10 19.38
C TYR A 924 -36.89 -0.72 20.70
N GLN A 925 -36.10 -1.79 20.62
CA GLN A 925 -35.52 -2.42 21.80
C GLN A 925 -34.48 -1.45 22.42
N PRO A 926 -34.68 -0.94 23.65
CA PRO A 926 -33.77 0.03 24.30
C PRO A 926 -32.36 -0.54 24.57
N ASP A 927 -32.14 -1.84 24.34
CA ASP A 927 -30.90 -2.55 24.62
C ASP A 927 -29.88 -2.51 23.47
N SER A 928 -30.29 -2.24 22.23
CA SER A 928 -29.44 -2.45 21.04
C SER A 928 -28.20 -1.56 20.93
N PHE A 929 -28.15 -0.45 21.66
CA PHE A 929 -27.00 0.46 21.72
C PHE A 929 -26.40 0.58 23.13
N ARG A 930 -26.78 -0.36 24.01
CA ARG A 930 -26.37 -0.43 25.40
C ARG A 930 -25.56 -1.71 25.61
N ILE A 931 -24.37 -1.56 26.15
CA ILE A 931 -23.51 -2.68 26.53
C ILE A 931 -23.78 -2.98 28.01
N VAL A 932 -24.53 -4.06 28.23
CA VAL A 932 -24.83 -4.61 29.55
C VAL A 932 -24.00 -5.87 29.76
N ASP A 933 -23.00 -5.78 30.62
CA ASP A 933 -22.16 -6.91 31.02
C ASP A 933 -22.38 -7.22 32.50
N ARG A 934 -23.05 -8.34 32.78
CA ARG A 934 -23.31 -8.77 34.16
C ARG A 934 -22.10 -9.38 34.85
N GLU A 935 -21.16 -9.96 34.09
CA GLU A 935 -19.98 -10.62 34.63
C GLU A 935 -18.95 -9.58 35.08
N PHE A 936 -18.76 -8.51 34.30
CA PHE A 936 -17.86 -7.41 34.64
C PHE A 936 -18.55 -6.24 35.36
N GLY A 937 -19.87 -6.31 35.50
CA GLY A 937 -20.69 -5.32 36.18
C GLY A 937 -20.69 -3.97 35.46
N MET A 938 -20.96 -3.95 34.16
CA MET A 938 -20.89 -2.75 33.33
C MET A 938 -22.25 -2.45 32.68
N ASN A 939 -22.67 -1.18 32.73
CA ASN A 939 -23.82 -0.66 32.01
C ASN A 939 -23.45 0.65 31.31
N MET A 940 -23.32 0.64 29.99
CA MET A 940 -22.92 1.86 29.28
C MET A 940 -23.42 1.93 27.84
N ASP A 941 -23.53 3.14 27.30
CA ASP A 941 -23.77 3.36 25.86
C ASP A 941 -22.49 3.08 25.03
N TYR A 942 -22.63 2.97 23.70
CA TYR A 942 -21.51 2.68 22.80
C TYR A 942 -20.38 3.72 22.87
N ILE A 943 -20.73 4.99 23.04
CA ILE A 943 -19.77 6.11 23.12
C ILE A 943 -18.99 6.08 24.44
N SER A 944 -19.63 5.76 25.56
CA SER A 944 -18.98 5.58 26.85
C SER A 944 -18.16 4.28 26.89
N TYR A 945 -18.60 3.23 26.19
CA TYR A 945 -17.78 2.02 25.99
C TYR A 945 -16.54 2.30 25.15
N ALA A 946 -16.64 3.12 24.11
CA ALA A 946 -15.47 3.59 23.36
C ALA A 946 -14.50 4.36 24.26
N MET A 947 -14.99 5.21 25.17
CA MET A 947 -14.14 5.89 26.16
C MET A 947 -13.44 4.89 27.09
N PHE A 948 -14.15 3.86 27.56
CA PHE A 948 -13.56 2.80 28.39
C PHE A 948 -12.43 2.05 27.69
N LEU A 949 -12.58 1.77 26.40
CA LEU A 949 -11.53 1.14 25.59
C LEU A 949 -10.33 2.06 25.40
N LEU A 950 -10.55 3.35 25.10
CA LEU A 950 -9.49 4.36 24.99
C LEU A 950 -8.73 4.55 26.30
N ALA A 951 -9.38 4.33 27.45
CA ALA A 951 -8.79 4.33 28.78
C ALA A 951 -8.09 3.01 29.14
N GLY A 952 -7.84 2.11 28.18
CA GLY A 952 -7.09 0.86 28.38
C GLY A 952 -7.87 -0.22 29.12
N LYS A 953 -9.22 -0.20 29.04
CA LYS A 953 -10.13 -1.10 29.78
C LYS A 953 -9.98 -0.99 31.31
N ASP A 954 -9.49 0.14 31.81
CA ASP A 954 -9.45 0.45 33.25
C ASP A 954 -10.70 1.22 33.68
N GLN A 955 -11.53 0.60 34.52
CA GLN A 955 -12.78 1.18 35.01
C GLN A 955 -12.56 2.36 35.98
N ASP A 956 -11.36 2.50 36.57
CA ASP A 956 -11.02 3.62 37.48
C ASP A 956 -10.44 4.83 36.76
N ALA A 957 -9.82 4.64 35.59
CA ALA A 957 -9.11 5.70 34.88
C ALA A 957 -10.02 6.87 34.47
N LEU A 958 -11.28 6.60 34.11
CA LEU A 958 -12.27 7.60 33.71
C LEU A 958 -12.90 8.36 34.88
N LEU A 959 -12.53 8.05 36.13
CA LEU A 959 -12.85 8.89 37.29
C LEU A 959 -11.92 10.12 37.40
N ASN A 960 -10.89 10.22 36.55
CA ASN A 960 -10.08 11.42 36.38
C ASN A 960 -10.70 12.34 35.31
N TYR A 961 -10.85 13.63 35.61
CA TYR A 961 -11.42 14.63 34.70
C TYR A 961 -10.67 14.73 33.37
N ASP A 962 -9.33 14.81 33.38
CA ASP A 962 -8.53 14.98 32.17
C ASP A 962 -8.67 13.76 31.26
N THR A 963 -8.58 12.56 31.84
CA THR A 963 -8.79 11.30 31.11
C THR A 963 -10.20 11.23 30.54
N LEU A 964 -11.24 11.60 31.31
CA LEU A 964 -12.62 11.59 30.85
C LEU A 964 -12.82 12.51 29.63
N VAL A 965 -12.28 13.73 29.69
CA VAL A 965 -12.41 14.73 28.62
C VAL A 965 -11.61 14.33 27.39
N ASP A 966 -10.37 13.88 27.55
CA ASP A 966 -9.53 13.42 26.43
C ASP A 966 -10.14 12.21 25.72
N SER A 967 -10.63 11.22 26.49
CA SER A 967 -11.34 10.07 25.94
C SER A 967 -12.64 10.50 25.24
N ALA A 968 -13.43 11.40 25.83
CA ALA A 968 -14.67 11.88 25.21
C ALA A 968 -14.42 12.65 23.91
N ASN A 969 -13.40 13.51 23.88
CA ASN A 969 -13.02 14.30 22.70
C ASN A 969 -12.54 13.40 21.57
N ARG A 970 -11.71 12.39 21.87
CA ARG A 970 -11.23 11.41 20.89
C ARG A 970 -12.34 10.51 20.37
N THR A 971 -13.24 10.04 21.25
CA THR A 971 -14.45 9.31 20.85
C THR A 971 -15.28 10.14 19.86
N LEU A 972 -15.56 11.41 20.17
CA LEU A 972 -16.32 12.27 19.26
C LEU A 972 -15.64 12.40 17.89
N GLN A 973 -14.33 12.65 17.87
CA GLN A 973 -13.55 12.80 16.64
C GLN A 973 -13.66 11.56 15.75
N THR A 974 -13.44 10.36 16.31
CA THR A 974 -13.55 9.11 15.55
C THR A 974 -14.97 8.90 15.02
N TYR A 975 -16.00 9.10 15.86
CA TYR A 975 -17.39 8.94 15.42
C TYR A 975 -17.77 9.93 14.32
N PHE A 976 -17.29 11.18 14.39
CA PHE A 976 -17.52 12.18 13.37
C PHE A 976 -16.83 11.82 12.04
N GLN A 977 -15.62 11.25 12.07
CA GLN A 977 -14.95 10.79 10.86
C GLN A 977 -15.75 9.71 10.12
N HIS A 978 -16.26 8.73 10.86
CA HIS A 978 -17.14 7.70 10.30
C HIS A 978 -18.44 8.31 9.79
N TYR A 979 -19.02 9.30 10.48
CA TYR A 979 -20.21 10.03 10.01
C TYR A 979 -19.96 10.73 8.67
N VAL A 980 -18.83 11.43 8.54
CA VAL A 980 -18.43 12.13 7.31
C VAL A 980 -18.18 11.16 6.14
N ALA A 981 -17.57 10.00 6.42
CA ALA A 981 -17.30 8.98 5.42
C ALA A 981 -18.56 8.15 5.04
N ASN A 982 -19.62 8.22 5.85
CA ASN A 982 -20.80 7.41 5.64
C ASN A 982 -21.58 7.84 4.38
N LYS A 983 -21.95 6.86 3.55
CA LYS A 983 -22.63 7.05 2.25
C LYS A 983 -21.93 8.05 1.32
N LEU A 984 -20.62 8.27 1.50
CA LEU A 984 -19.88 9.23 0.70
C LEU A 984 -19.65 8.73 -0.73
N SER A 985 -20.24 9.44 -1.69
CA SER A 985 -20.05 9.25 -3.13
C SER A 985 -19.37 10.46 -3.74
N LEU A 986 -18.48 10.25 -4.72
CA LEU A 986 -17.87 11.35 -5.48
C LEU A 986 -18.88 12.13 -6.34
N GLN A 987 -20.06 11.55 -6.62
CA GLN A 987 -21.11 12.16 -7.45
C GLN A 987 -22.13 12.95 -6.63
N ASP A 988 -22.67 12.32 -5.58
CA ASP A 988 -23.79 12.86 -4.79
C ASP A 988 -23.35 13.49 -3.47
N GLY A 989 -22.08 13.32 -3.09
CA GLY A 989 -21.54 13.76 -1.80
C GLY A 989 -21.90 12.81 -0.67
N GLY A 990 -22.12 13.36 0.51
CA GLY A 990 -22.49 12.64 1.73
C GLY A 990 -23.15 13.58 2.73
N PHE A 991 -23.06 13.25 4.01
CA PHE A 991 -23.68 14.10 5.04
C PHE A 991 -22.96 15.44 5.21
N ALA A 992 -21.63 15.46 5.31
CA ALA A 992 -20.86 16.69 5.48
C ALA A 992 -20.41 17.36 4.17
N TYR A 993 -20.54 16.66 3.04
CA TYR A 993 -20.09 17.12 1.72
C TYR A 993 -21.26 17.16 0.73
N GLN A 994 -21.31 18.19 -0.11
CA GLN A 994 -22.33 18.37 -1.14
C GLN A 994 -21.67 18.50 -2.52
N LYS A 995 -22.49 18.42 -3.58
CA LYS A 995 -22.04 18.68 -4.94
C LYS A 995 -21.77 20.18 -5.14
N ILE A 996 -20.76 20.52 -5.95
CA ILE A 996 -20.45 21.92 -6.27
C ILE A 996 -21.63 22.58 -6.99
N GLY A 997 -22.20 23.61 -6.37
CA GLY A 997 -23.34 24.36 -6.89
C GLY A 997 -24.67 23.61 -6.74
N ASP A 998 -24.83 22.83 -5.67
CA ASP A 998 -26.10 22.19 -5.31
C ASP A 998 -27.17 23.24 -5.02
N ASN A 999 -28.30 23.13 -5.72
CA ASN A 999 -29.45 24.02 -5.63
C ASN A 999 -30.74 23.27 -5.28
N SER A 1000 -30.62 22.12 -4.61
CA SER A 1000 -31.76 21.28 -4.19
C SER A 1000 -32.79 22.02 -3.33
N MET A 1001 -32.37 23.00 -2.53
CA MET A 1001 -33.27 23.84 -1.72
C MET A 1001 -34.22 24.70 -2.56
N ASP A 1002 -33.84 25.13 -3.78
CA ASP A 1002 -34.69 25.98 -4.64
C ASP A 1002 -35.98 25.29 -5.07
N SER A 1003 -36.02 23.96 -5.00
CA SER A 1003 -37.18 23.15 -5.38
C SER A 1003 -38.21 22.99 -4.25
N LEU A 1004 -37.84 23.34 -3.01
CA LEU A 1004 -38.70 23.21 -1.84
C LEU A 1004 -39.55 24.47 -1.61
N PRO A 1005 -40.81 24.32 -1.17
CA PRO A 1005 -41.61 25.44 -0.65
C PRO A 1005 -40.93 26.09 0.57
N PRO A 1006 -41.30 27.32 0.97
CA PRO A 1006 -40.81 27.92 2.21
C PRO A 1006 -41.08 27.03 3.43
N ALA A 1007 -40.19 27.09 4.42
CA ALA A 1007 -40.38 26.40 5.69
C ALA A 1007 -41.60 26.97 6.44
N VAL A 1008 -42.34 26.10 7.12
CA VAL A 1008 -43.50 26.46 7.95
C VAL A 1008 -43.23 26.11 9.41
N ASP A 1009 -43.72 26.96 10.31
CA ASP A 1009 -43.65 26.74 11.76
C ASP A 1009 -44.68 25.71 12.24
N ASP A 1010 -44.69 25.43 13.55
CA ASP A 1010 -45.67 24.52 14.16
C ASP A 1010 -47.12 25.03 14.08
N THR A 1011 -47.33 26.32 13.81
CA THR A 1011 -48.65 26.91 13.57
C THR A 1011 -49.05 26.94 12.09
N TRP A 1012 -48.26 26.31 11.21
CA TRP A 1012 -48.47 26.22 9.75
C TRP A 1012 -48.41 27.57 9.03
N THR A 1013 -47.67 28.51 9.59
CA THR A 1013 -47.37 29.81 8.99
C THR A 1013 -45.97 29.80 8.39
N VAL A 1014 -45.77 30.55 7.30
CA VAL A 1014 -44.45 30.65 6.66
C VAL A 1014 -43.49 31.34 7.61
N GLU A 1015 -42.36 30.70 7.90
CA GLU A 1015 -41.33 31.27 8.76
C GLU A 1015 -40.75 32.55 8.13
N GLN A 1016 -40.58 33.60 8.95
CA GLN A 1016 -39.91 34.82 8.54
C GLN A 1016 -38.87 35.28 9.58
N PRO A 1017 -37.68 35.75 9.14
CA PRO A 1017 -37.20 35.81 7.75
C PRO A 1017 -36.77 34.44 7.19
N GLU A 1018 -36.93 34.26 5.88
CA GLU A 1018 -36.46 33.06 5.18
C GLU A 1018 -34.93 32.90 5.35
N LYS A 1019 -34.49 31.73 5.81
CA LYS A 1019 -33.08 31.44 6.06
C LYS A 1019 -32.30 31.40 4.75
N VAL A 1020 -31.21 32.16 4.67
CA VAL A 1020 -30.32 32.22 3.49
C VAL A 1020 -29.04 31.44 3.75
N TYR A 1021 -28.80 30.40 2.95
CA TYR A 1021 -27.61 29.58 3.07
C TYR A 1021 -26.42 30.14 2.26
N PRO A 1022 -25.17 30.08 2.77
CA PRO A 1022 -24.00 30.55 2.05
C PRO A 1022 -23.74 29.75 0.77
N SER A 1023 -23.54 30.43 -0.37
CA SER A 1023 -23.06 29.79 -1.60
C SER A 1023 -21.53 29.82 -1.68
N LEU A 1024 -20.88 28.67 -1.86
CA LEU A 1024 -19.42 28.59 -2.06
C LEU A 1024 -19.06 28.74 -3.55
N ASN A 1025 -18.05 29.55 -3.85
CA ASN A 1025 -17.50 29.68 -5.21
C ASN A 1025 -16.30 28.75 -5.40
N THR A 1026 -16.53 27.44 -5.26
CA THR A 1026 -15.47 26.42 -5.30
C THR A 1026 -14.97 26.21 -6.72
N ASN A 1027 -13.66 26.38 -6.94
CA ASN A 1027 -13.06 26.10 -8.24
C ASN A 1027 -13.03 24.59 -8.53
N ARG A 1028 -13.61 24.19 -9.68
CA ARG A 1028 -13.63 22.78 -10.13
C ARG A 1028 -12.27 22.27 -10.57
N GLY A 1029 -11.37 23.15 -11.00
CA GLY A 1029 -10.00 22.81 -11.38
C GLY A 1029 -9.05 22.88 -10.18
N GLY A 1030 -8.29 21.80 -9.93
CA GLY A 1030 -7.21 21.76 -8.97
C GLY A 1030 -5.90 21.26 -9.59
N ILE A 1031 -4.78 21.54 -8.93
CA ILE A 1031 -3.47 20.98 -9.31
C ILE A 1031 -3.08 19.98 -8.22
N ALA A 1032 -2.78 18.75 -8.62
CA ALA A 1032 -2.22 17.72 -7.74
C ALA A 1032 -0.72 17.59 -8.00
N LEU A 1033 0.06 17.41 -6.94
CA LEU A 1033 1.48 17.09 -7.02
C LEU A 1033 1.66 15.57 -6.89
N VAL A 1034 1.95 14.92 -8.00
CA VAL A 1034 2.20 13.47 -8.04
C VAL A 1034 3.68 13.23 -7.81
N THR A 1035 4.01 12.44 -6.79
CA THR A 1035 5.39 12.03 -6.48
C THR A 1035 5.54 10.54 -6.66
N SER A 1036 6.53 10.16 -7.48
CA SER A 1036 6.86 8.77 -7.77
C SER A 1036 8.37 8.56 -7.68
N ARG A 1037 8.77 7.36 -7.23
CA ARG A 1037 10.18 6.97 -7.09
C ARG A 1037 10.63 6.26 -8.36
N PHE A 1038 11.63 6.82 -9.04
CA PHE A 1038 12.25 6.20 -10.22
C PHE A 1038 13.75 5.96 -10.01
N GLN A 1039 14.30 4.94 -10.68
CA GLN A 1039 15.75 4.79 -10.83
C GLN A 1039 16.19 5.57 -12.06
N ILE A 1040 16.93 6.67 -11.86
CA ILE A 1040 17.47 7.50 -12.95
C ILE A 1040 18.94 7.11 -13.19
N LEU A 1041 19.35 7.12 -14.45
CA LEU A 1041 20.74 6.99 -14.85
C LEU A 1041 21.46 8.34 -14.65
N HIS A 1042 22.39 8.39 -13.72
CA HIS A 1042 23.16 9.58 -13.35
C HIS A 1042 24.60 9.45 -13.86
N MET A 1043 25.17 10.49 -14.47
CA MET A 1043 26.58 10.48 -14.86
C MET A 1043 27.50 10.74 -13.66
N ASN A 1044 28.53 9.91 -13.45
CA ASN A 1044 29.49 10.15 -12.37
C ASN A 1044 30.32 11.41 -12.68
N SER A 1045 30.27 12.41 -11.80
CA SER A 1045 30.94 13.69 -12.02
C SER A 1045 32.47 13.53 -12.15
N VAL A 1046 33.09 12.69 -11.33
CA VAL A 1046 34.54 12.45 -11.36
C VAL A 1046 34.95 11.79 -12.67
N ALA A 1047 34.24 10.75 -13.08
CA ALA A 1047 34.50 10.05 -14.33
C ALA A 1047 34.31 10.96 -15.56
N THR A 1048 33.28 11.80 -15.54
CA THR A 1048 32.93 12.72 -16.62
C THR A 1048 33.98 13.80 -16.81
N TYR A 1049 34.38 14.51 -15.74
CA TYR A 1049 35.41 15.56 -15.85
C TYR A 1049 36.79 14.98 -16.16
N LEU A 1050 37.13 13.80 -15.64
CA LEU A 1050 38.37 13.11 -15.98
C LEU A 1050 38.42 12.74 -17.46
N SER A 1051 37.34 12.17 -17.99
CA SER A 1051 37.19 11.86 -19.41
C SER A 1051 37.28 13.10 -20.29
N ALA A 1052 36.60 14.19 -19.92
CA ALA A 1052 36.63 15.45 -20.65
C ALA A 1052 38.05 16.06 -20.67
N ALA A 1053 38.76 16.05 -19.54
CA ALA A 1053 40.12 16.57 -19.45
C ALA A 1053 41.09 15.78 -20.36
N ILE A 1054 40.98 14.44 -20.38
CA ILE A 1054 41.79 13.60 -21.26
C ILE A 1054 41.48 13.87 -22.73
N LEU A 1055 40.20 13.98 -23.11
CA LEU A 1055 39.80 14.28 -24.49
C LEU A 1055 40.30 15.65 -24.94
N ILE A 1056 40.20 16.69 -24.10
CA ILE A 1056 40.74 18.03 -24.38
C ILE A 1056 42.25 17.95 -24.64
N TRP A 1057 42.97 17.18 -23.82
CA TRP A 1057 44.39 16.99 -23.98
C TRP A 1057 44.74 16.23 -25.28
N LEU A 1058 43.97 15.20 -25.65
CA LEU A 1058 44.14 14.45 -26.91
C LEU A 1058 43.84 15.32 -28.14
N ILE A 1059 42.83 16.18 -28.07
CA ILE A 1059 42.50 17.16 -29.11
C ILE A 1059 43.65 18.16 -29.25
N GLY A 1060 44.10 18.76 -28.15
CA GLY A 1060 45.19 19.74 -28.16
C GLY A 1060 46.47 19.16 -28.75
N THR A 1061 46.83 17.95 -28.35
CA THR A 1061 48.01 17.25 -28.89
C THR A 1061 47.84 16.87 -30.37
N SER A 1062 46.65 16.43 -30.81
CA SER A 1062 46.37 16.16 -32.23
C SER A 1062 46.54 17.43 -33.09
N VAL A 1063 46.07 18.58 -32.61
CA VAL A 1063 46.23 19.88 -33.30
C VAL A 1063 47.69 20.29 -33.37
N VAL A 1064 48.44 20.18 -32.26
CA VAL A 1064 49.88 20.47 -32.21
C VAL A 1064 50.65 19.56 -33.16
N VAL A 1065 50.33 18.28 -33.20
CA VAL A 1065 50.95 17.32 -34.13
C VAL A 1065 50.61 17.68 -35.57
N ALA A 1066 49.35 17.98 -35.89
CA ALA A 1066 48.96 18.38 -37.25
C ALA A 1066 49.68 19.65 -37.73
N ALA A 1067 49.83 20.65 -36.84
CA ALA A 1067 50.55 21.89 -37.15
C ALA A 1067 52.06 21.68 -37.32
N LEU A 1068 52.67 20.83 -36.49
CA LEU A 1068 54.10 20.57 -36.50
C LEU A 1068 54.50 19.49 -37.52
N GLN A 1069 53.60 18.59 -37.94
CA GLN A 1069 53.92 17.44 -38.81
C GLN A 1069 54.68 17.86 -40.07
N ARG A 1070 54.24 18.91 -40.75
CA ARG A 1070 54.91 19.42 -41.98
C ARG A 1070 56.32 19.94 -41.72
N ARG A 1071 56.57 20.54 -40.55
CA ARG A 1071 57.89 21.03 -40.15
C ARG A 1071 58.77 19.88 -39.63
N TYR A 1072 58.16 18.92 -38.96
CA TYR A 1072 58.82 17.79 -38.30
C TYR A 1072 59.38 16.78 -39.31
N THR A 1073 58.68 16.52 -40.42
CA THR A 1073 59.10 15.57 -41.46
C THR A 1073 59.82 16.20 -42.65
N ARG A 1074 60.00 17.53 -42.67
CA ARG A 1074 60.58 18.28 -43.81
C ARG A 1074 61.98 17.79 -44.22
N TYR A 1075 62.77 17.28 -43.28
CA TYR A 1075 64.15 16.84 -43.50
C TYR A 1075 64.26 15.35 -43.90
N MET A 1076 63.13 14.63 -43.97
CA MET A 1076 63.09 13.22 -44.37
C MET A 1076 62.73 13.09 -45.85
N LEU A 1077 63.62 12.51 -46.65
CA LEU A 1077 63.42 12.26 -48.08
C LEU A 1077 62.71 10.93 -48.37
N ARG A 1078 62.77 9.97 -47.44
CA ARG A 1078 62.18 8.61 -47.57
C ARG A 1078 61.48 8.20 -46.29
N ASN A 1079 60.38 7.46 -46.41
CA ASN A 1079 59.69 6.87 -45.27
C ASN A 1079 60.53 5.72 -44.68
N VAL A 1080 60.66 5.70 -43.36
CA VAL A 1080 61.36 4.62 -42.63
C VAL A 1080 60.31 3.80 -41.89
N ASP A 1081 59.63 2.93 -42.65
CA ASP A 1081 58.52 2.12 -42.13
C ASP A 1081 58.99 0.70 -41.75
N SER A 1082 59.99 0.18 -42.47
CA SER A 1082 60.44 -1.20 -42.38
C SER A 1082 61.93 -1.33 -42.05
N ILE A 1083 62.35 -2.53 -41.62
CA ILE A 1083 63.76 -2.88 -41.39
C ILE A 1083 64.58 -2.74 -42.67
N ALA A 1084 64.00 -3.10 -43.82
CA ALA A 1084 64.67 -3.01 -45.12
C ALA A 1084 65.00 -1.55 -45.48
N ASP A 1085 64.12 -0.59 -45.16
CA ASP A 1085 64.38 0.83 -45.40
C ASP A 1085 65.58 1.32 -44.58
N VAL A 1086 65.73 0.85 -43.33
CA VAL A 1086 66.88 1.17 -42.47
C VAL A 1086 68.17 0.56 -43.02
N LEU A 1087 68.12 -0.69 -43.51
CA LEU A 1087 69.28 -1.36 -44.08
C LEU A 1087 69.77 -0.66 -45.36
N VAL A 1088 68.85 -0.14 -46.20
CA VAL A 1088 69.22 0.65 -47.38
C VAL A 1088 69.91 1.97 -47.00
N LEU A 1089 69.50 2.59 -45.88
CA LEU A 1089 70.13 3.83 -45.37
C LEU A 1089 71.54 3.63 -44.81
N VAL A 1090 71.94 2.38 -44.53
CA VAL A 1090 73.23 2.05 -43.89
C VAL A 1090 74.15 1.23 -44.79
N ALA A 1091 73.61 0.47 -45.75
CA ALA A 1091 74.38 -0.42 -46.61
C ALA A 1091 75.48 0.27 -47.45
N GLY A 1092 75.35 1.59 -47.68
CA GLY A 1092 76.34 2.40 -48.38
C GLY A 1092 77.31 3.17 -47.49
N SER A 1093 77.23 3.00 -46.16
CA SER A 1093 77.97 3.78 -45.16
C SER A 1093 79.17 2.99 -44.62
N GLU A 1094 80.26 2.95 -45.38
CA GLU A 1094 81.41 2.06 -45.12
C GLU A 1094 82.15 2.37 -43.82
N ASN A 1095 82.27 3.65 -43.45
CA ASN A 1095 82.94 4.04 -42.21
C ASN A 1095 82.08 3.70 -41.00
N PHE A 1096 80.77 3.91 -41.09
CA PHE A 1096 79.83 3.49 -40.07
C PHE A 1096 79.78 1.98 -39.91
N LEU A 1097 79.76 1.22 -41.02
CA LEU A 1097 79.76 -0.24 -40.99
C LEU A 1097 81.07 -0.82 -40.43
N SER A 1098 82.24 -0.29 -40.83
CA SER A 1098 83.53 -0.74 -40.31
C SER A 1098 83.68 -0.47 -38.81
N LEU A 1099 83.19 0.68 -38.35
CA LEU A 1099 83.18 1.03 -36.93
C LEU A 1099 82.24 0.14 -36.12
N VAL A 1100 81.07 -0.21 -36.67
CA VAL A 1100 80.14 -1.17 -36.06
C VAL A 1100 80.74 -2.58 -36.00
N GLN A 1101 81.50 -3.01 -37.00
CA GLN A 1101 82.21 -4.29 -36.97
C GLN A 1101 83.34 -4.31 -35.93
N GLN A 1102 84.10 -3.22 -35.81
CA GLN A 1102 85.25 -3.15 -34.91
C GLN A 1102 84.84 -3.03 -33.44
N ARG A 1103 83.87 -2.15 -33.11
CA ARG A 1103 83.45 -1.89 -31.73
C ARG A 1103 82.20 -2.66 -31.31
N GLY A 1104 81.54 -3.33 -32.26
CA GLY A 1104 80.30 -4.05 -32.01
C GLY A 1104 79.23 -3.17 -31.35
N LEU A 1105 78.53 -3.75 -30.38
CA LEU A 1105 77.38 -3.14 -29.72
C LEU A 1105 77.76 -2.09 -28.65
N THR A 1106 79.03 -2.01 -28.25
CA THR A 1106 79.50 -0.99 -27.29
C THR A 1106 79.38 0.43 -27.86
N LEU A 1107 79.45 0.54 -29.20
CA LEU A 1107 79.30 1.77 -29.96
C LEU A 1107 77.97 2.49 -29.67
N ARG A 1108 76.92 1.74 -29.29
CA ARG A 1108 75.61 2.30 -28.94
C ARG A 1108 75.64 3.28 -27.77
N ARG A 1109 76.61 3.17 -26.85
CA ARG A 1109 76.73 4.04 -25.67
C ARG A 1109 77.76 5.16 -25.85
N ASP A 1110 78.39 5.24 -27.01
CA ASP A 1110 79.44 6.20 -27.32
C ASP A 1110 78.87 7.63 -27.40
N ARG A 1111 79.59 8.57 -26.79
CA ARG A 1111 79.22 9.99 -26.68
C ARG A 1111 80.06 10.89 -27.58
N ASP A 1112 81.21 10.41 -28.03
CA ASP A 1112 82.21 11.23 -28.72
C ASP A 1112 82.00 11.15 -30.24
N ILE A 1113 81.58 9.98 -30.73
CA ILE A 1113 81.34 9.75 -32.14
C ILE A 1113 79.95 10.28 -32.52
N LYS A 1114 79.90 11.15 -33.52
CA LYS A 1114 78.67 11.73 -34.05
C LYS A 1114 78.26 11.08 -35.36
N THR A 1115 76.97 10.90 -35.55
CA THR A 1115 76.33 10.39 -36.77
C THR A 1115 75.34 11.41 -37.30
N LYS A 1116 75.23 11.50 -38.63
CA LYS A 1116 74.28 12.38 -39.31
C LYS A 1116 73.56 11.58 -40.40
N LEU A 1117 72.28 11.91 -40.62
CA LEU A 1117 71.48 11.40 -41.73
C LEU A 1117 71.42 12.48 -42.80
N GLY A 1118 71.96 12.24 -43.99
CA GLY A 1118 72.03 13.26 -45.04
C GLY A 1118 72.68 12.75 -46.32
N TRP A 1119 72.88 13.66 -47.27
CA TRP A 1119 73.60 13.36 -48.50
C TRP A 1119 75.12 13.39 -48.25
N PHE A 1120 75.79 12.29 -48.60
CA PHE A 1120 77.25 12.20 -48.53
C PHE A 1120 77.79 11.44 -49.74
N LYS A 1121 79.06 11.68 -50.07
CA LYS A 1121 79.79 10.98 -51.14
C LYS A 1121 80.60 9.83 -50.53
N GLY A 1122 80.33 8.60 -50.98
CA GLY A 1122 81.03 7.40 -50.51
C GLY A 1122 82.44 7.25 -51.12
N LYS A 1123 83.23 6.29 -50.63
CA LYS A 1123 84.58 5.98 -51.17
C LYS A 1123 84.55 5.53 -52.63
N ASP A 1124 83.39 5.08 -53.12
CA ASP A 1124 83.12 4.73 -54.53
C ASP A 1124 82.74 5.94 -55.41
N GLY A 1125 82.74 7.16 -54.85
CA GLY A 1125 82.41 8.39 -55.58
C GLY A 1125 80.92 8.65 -55.80
N GLU A 1126 80.04 7.71 -55.41
CA GLU A 1126 78.59 7.84 -55.53
C GLU A 1126 77.99 8.66 -54.38
N VAL A 1127 77.00 9.50 -54.69
CA VAL A 1127 76.28 10.34 -53.72
C VAL A 1127 75.04 9.61 -53.21
N ARG A 1128 74.95 9.38 -51.90
CA ARG A 1128 73.87 8.61 -51.26
C ARG A 1128 73.24 9.37 -50.10
N TRP A 1129 71.95 9.11 -49.87
CA TRP A 1129 71.24 9.60 -48.69
C TRP A 1129 71.19 8.48 -47.65
N GLY A 1130 71.89 8.65 -46.53
CA GLY A 1130 72.06 7.59 -45.53
C GLY A 1130 72.64 8.07 -44.20
N VAL A 1131 72.78 7.15 -43.25
CA VAL A 1131 73.37 7.43 -41.92
C VAL A 1131 74.86 7.16 -41.97
N GLU A 1132 75.69 8.16 -41.67
CA GLU A 1132 77.16 8.04 -41.70
C GLU A 1132 77.81 8.84 -40.56
N ILE A 1133 79.05 8.52 -40.22
CA ILE A 1133 79.84 9.18 -39.17
C ILE A 1133 80.28 10.58 -39.63
N VAL A 1134 80.27 11.53 -38.69
CA VAL A 1134 80.76 12.90 -38.89
C VAL A 1134 82.14 13.05 -38.25
N GLY A 1135 83.16 13.27 -39.10
CA GLY A 1135 84.57 13.39 -38.67
C GLY A 1135 85.31 12.05 -38.60
N GLY A 1136 86.59 12.09 -38.22
CA GLY A 1136 87.50 10.92 -38.18
C GLY A 1136 88.59 10.95 -39.27
N PRO A 1137 89.56 10.01 -39.23
CA PRO A 1137 90.70 9.99 -40.16
C PRO A 1137 90.30 9.77 -41.63
N ASP A 1138 89.12 9.20 -41.89
CA ASP A 1138 88.55 8.93 -43.23
C ASP A 1138 87.17 9.59 -43.43
N ALA A 1139 86.96 10.84 -42.97
CA ALA A 1139 85.63 11.47 -42.99
C ALA A 1139 85.04 11.58 -44.42
N VAL A 1140 83.75 11.23 -44.57
CA VAL A 1140 83.02 11.40 -45.83
C VAL A 1140 82.76 12.88 -46.15
N GLU A 1141 82.70 13.20 -47.44
CA GLU A 1141 82.31 14.52 -47.91
C GLU A 1141 80.78 14.65 -47.86
N TRP A 1142 80.27 15.56 -47.02
CA TRP A 1142 78.84 15.88 -46.95
C TRP A 1142 78.48 16.84 -48.07
N VAL A 1143 77.52 16.46 -48.91
CA VAL A 1143 77.14 17.20 -50.12
C VAL A 1143 75.71 17.73 -49.97
N ASP A 1144 75.39 18.85 -50.61
CA ASP A 1144 74.02 19.31 -50.72
C ASP A 1144 73.19 18.40 -51.65
N SER A 1145 71.87 18.49 -51.52
CA SER A 1145 70.94 17.64 -52.28
C SER A 1145 71.19 17.74 -53.80
N PRO A 1146 71.39 16.63 -54.52
CA PRO A 1146 71.58 16.66 -55.97
C PRO A 1146 70.33 17.17 -56.70
N ALA A 1147 70.48 17.84 -57.85
CA ALA A 1147 69.37 18.44 -58.62
C ALA A 1147 68.25 17.44 -59.00
N ASN A 1148 68.58 16.16 -59.13
CA ASN A 1148 67.63 15.07 -59.42
C ASN A 1148 66.95 14.48 -58.16
N ALA A 1149 67.23 14.97 -56.96
CA ALA A 1149 66.64 14.48 -55.71
C ALA A 1149 65.10 14.65 -55.68
N ALA A 1150 64.57 15.63 -56.41
CA ALA A 1150 63.13 15.83 -56.55
C ALA A 1150 62.42 14.66 -57.27
N ALA A 1151 63.12 13.91 -58.13
CA ALA A 1151 62.57 12.72 -58.79
C ALA A 1151 62.49 11.51 -57.84
N ILE A 1152 63.43 11.40 -56.88
CA ILE A 1152 63.45 10.38 -55.82
C ILE A 1152 62.37 10.67 -54.76
N ALA A 1153 62.03 11.96 -54.56
CA ALA A 1153 60.99 12.42 -53.64
C ALA A 1153 59.55 12.35 -54.18
N LYS A 1154 59.31 11.82 -55.41
CA LYS A 1154 57.95 11.70 -55.96
C LYS A 1154 57.10 10.75 -55.11
N LYS A 1155 56.21 11.34 -54.31
CA LYS A 1155 55.10 10.64 -53.65
C LYS A 1155 54.28 9.86 -54.69
N PRO A 1156 53.85 8.62 -54.40
CA PRO A 1156 52.94 7.90 -55.28
C PRO A 1156 51.65 8.71 -55.47
N ASN A 1157 51.28 8.94 -56.74
CA ASN A 1157 49.95 9.43 -57.11
C ASN A 1157 48.92 8.38 -56.68
N PHE A 1158 48.05 8.72 -55.73
CA PHE A 1158 46.87 7.91 -55.43
C PHE A 1158 45.71 8.42 -56.27
N VAL A 1159 45.26 7.58 -57.20
CA VAL A 1159 44.00 7.76 -57.93
C VAL A 1159 42.87 7.78 -56.90
N ARG A 1160 42.14 8.89 -56.82
CA ARG A 1160 40.84 8.97 -56.13
C ARG A 1160 39.89 7.96 -56.78
N ARG A 1161 39.69 6.80 -56.15
CA ARG A 1161 38.45 6.02 -56.34
C ARG A 1161 37.44 6.56 -55.34
N THR A 1162 36.51 7.36 -55.84
CA THR A 1162 35.28 7.74 -55.16
C THR A 1162 34.46 6.49 -54.85
N THR A 1163 34.44 6.08 -53.58
CA THR A 1163 33.38 5.22 -53.04
C THR A 1163 32.18 6.09 -52.68
N GLY A 1164 31.38 6.44 -53.69
CA GLY A 1164 29.96 6.66 -53.51
C GLY A 1164 29.28 5.32 -53.74
N GLY A 1165 28.73 4.73 -52.68
CA GLY A 1165 28.10 3.42 -52.74
C GLY A 1165 27.34 3.16 -51.45
N LEU A 1166 26.14 3.75 -51.36
CA LEU A 1166 25.13 3.44 -50.37
C LEU A 1166 25.03 1.92 -50.18
N ILE A 1167 25.13 1.49 -48.92
CA ILE A 1167 24.67 0.18 -48.49
C ILE A 1167 23.14 0.20 -48.57
N LYS A 1168 22.60 -0.40 -49.64
CA LYS A 1168 21.19 -0.77 -49.76
C LYS A 1168 21.08 -2.22 -49.26
N VAL A 1169 20.66 -2.39 -48.01
CA VAL A 1169 20.22 -3.70 -47.51
C VAL A 1169 18.80 -3.93 -48.04
N VAL A 1170 18.65 -4.91 -48.93
CA VAL A 1170 17.35 -5.50 -49.25
C VAL A 1170 17.40 -6.98 -48.85
N THR A 1171 16.41 -7.33 -48.04
CA THR A 1171 16.09 -8.62 -47.46
C THR A 1171 15.72 -9.71 -48.47
N ARG A 1172 15.99 -10.96 -48.06
CA ARG A 1172 15.30 -12.23 -48.39
C ARG A 1172 15.20 -12.67 -49.86
N GLY A 1173 15.63 -13.90 -50.10
CA GLY A 1173 15.15 -14.71 -51.22
C GLY A 1173 16.02 -15.93 -51.52
N LYS A 1174 15.78 -17.05 -50.83
CA LYS A 1174 16.08 -18.38 -51.38
C LYS A 1174 15.36 -18.51 -52.72
N THR A 1175 16.04 -18.99 -53.77
CA THR A 1175 15.57 -20.12 -54.58
C THR A 1175 16.59 -20.54 -55.65
N SER A 1176 16.63 -21.86 -55.82
CA SER A 1176 17.36 -22.69 -56.77
C SER A 1176 17.22 -22.27 -58.24
N LYS A 1177 18.28 -22.50 -59.02
CA LYS A 1177 18.17 -22.66 -60.48
C LYS A 1177 17.91 -24.13 -60.81
N THR A 1178 16.81 -24.40 -61.49
CA THR A 1178 16.69 -25.48 -62.48
C THR A 1178 15.74 -25.03 -63.59
N ASN A 1179 16.32 -24.91 -64.78
CA ASN A 1179 15.82 -25.40 -66.08
C ASN A 1179 14.55 -24.82 -66.77
N VAL A 1180 14.82 -24.38 -68.03
CA VAL A 1180 14.14 -24.74 -69.30
C VAL A 1180 12.94 -23.88 -69.78
N ALA A 1181 13.17 -23.21 -70.93
CA ALA A 1181 12.39 -23.06 -72.18
C ALA A 1181 10.83 -22.99 -72.10
N THR A 1182 10.05 -22.21 -72.87
CA THR A 1182 10.22 -21.46 -74.15
C THR A 1182 8.89 -20.72 -74.48
N SER A 1183 8.99 -19.52 -75.06
CA SER A 1183 8.08 -18.82 -76.02
C SER A 1183 6.62 -18.45 -75.69
N PRO A 1184 6.06 -17.39 -76.34
CA PRO A 1184 6.70 -16.32 -77.12
C PRO A 1184 7.04 -15.08 -76.28
#